data_AF-C3MFF7-F1
#
_entry.id   AF-C3MFF7-F1
#
_cell.length_a   1.000
_cell.length_b   1.000
_cell.length_c   1.000
_cell.angle_alpha   90.00
_cell.angle_beta   90.00
_cell.angle_gamma   90.00
#
_symmetry.space_group_name_H-M   'P 1'
#
loop_
_entity.id
_entity.type
_entity.pdbx_description
1 polymer ?
#
loop_
_entity_poly.entity_id
_entity_poly.type
_entity_poly.pdbx_seq_one_letter_code
_entity_poly.pdbx_strand_id
1 'polypeptide(L)'
;MTFIQTLVFSRWDISPASDEPAHGYFMRLAELEGSVSMTTFAQWNDLEVNRVATNQLMETLERHPMPPEWFKRLRFNTPLRDGDGYVLRGHSLPYHHIRLGMRRWCPGCIHESPRHRGWWEVESIRHCPIHCVELVTRDEGGTLVPWSWLGFEYSRDGYALGHPLPKRDDGAPFARYLLGRFGWLEPTSAPLLDAISIPDVIDYCEFVGRFLENPPVRKHPAIGQHSGDIGYGALCGDRGDLAEAFRTWHRKYRRGHKARGVAAHFSWGYPMLAFLPESLRSTLRRAFQEAAVFETEGYDRRVKDEDFDVEFAPRVEIAKQLNIEPRAVELLAREIGVLQKTRERRTVAAEAIPAIAKFKETLIGVGEAAKRLGIHQDAIRHLVHAGYLSVFKGLNPGRRAGGRYSPDQVANVLRLIEDLPVTGPVAYGLTFHTYRVRNNILPGELAVACLKGEVVICEKRSDVPGFKRLMVHTDAKRKRQSFTRSDETMTMGEAQALLNMTYETVFVLVKEGHLGEVERSPRQVLISREAVEAFAAGHAKASDFGHGMGISGHAVTWRMQREGVRPIVKFVKGGKQIDTVFRRDDVMRVYELENDPTVLEDARVDRFWEIIVPEAAKVCPYLIFPPRLPMCGQRVWNSSRGMSAHFQYDPGLGGIHINLSARGERQNFWFDLNTEDYVVSIKEMLGVFDAVMKEATARQNAKTRERWRKRKTADNSGPPA
;
A
#
# COMPACT_ATOMS: atom_id res chain seq x y z
N MET A 1 -52.68 48.47 -65.31
CA MET A 1 -51.52 49.36 -65.46
C MET A 1 -50.29 48.56 -65.07
N THR A 2 -49.51 48.14 -66.04
CA THR A 2 -48.18 47.54 -65.82
C THR A 2 -47.28 48.68 -65.36
N PHE A 3 -46.92 48.73 -64.08
CA PHE A 3 -45.87 49.63 -63.63
C PHE A 3 -44.61 49.26 -64.42
N ILE A 4 -44.10 50.18 -65.23
CA ILE A 4 -42.77 50.06 -65.80
C ILE A 4 -41.83 49.96 -64.61
N GLN A 5 -41.25 48.78 -64.41
CA GLN A 5 -40.35 48.55 -63.30
C GLN A 5 -39.06 49.31 -63.61
N THR A 6 -38.92 50.50 -63.01
CA THR A 6 -37.74 51.34 -63.20
C THR A 6 -36.53 50.60 -62.62
N LEU A 7 -35.55 50.33 -63.47
CA LEU A 7 -34.26 49.79 -63.07
C LEU A 7 -33.52 50.85 -62.25
N VAL A 8 -32.92 50.44 -61.12
CA VAL A 8 -32.30 51.35 -60.13
C VAL A 8 -30.99 51.96 -60.63
N PHE A 9 -30.24 51.18 -61.40
CA PHE A 9 -29.06 51.59 -62.14
C PHE A 9 -29.38 51.81 -63.63
N SER A 10 -28.74 52.79 -64.24
CA SER A 10 -28.71 53.02 -65.69
C SER A 10 -27.42 52.47 -66.34
N ARG A 11 -26.37 52.28 -65.54
CA ARG A 11 -25.04 51.78 -65.93
C ARG A 11 -24.63 50.58 -65.08
N TRP A 12 -24.11 49.56 -65.76
CA TRP A 12 -23.51 48.36 -65.16
C TRP A 12 -22.41 47.82 -66.08
N ASP A 13 -21.65 48.74 -66.67
CA ASP A 13 -20.52 48.49 -67.59
C ASP A 13 -19.29 47.91 -66.88
N ILE A 14 -19.27 47.90 -65.55
CA ILE A 14 -18.22 47.27 -64.74
C ILE A 14 -18.63 45.87 -64.28
N SER A 15 -17.70 44.91 -64.34
CA SER A 15 -17.94 43.55 -63.83
C SER A 15 -17.67 43.45 -62.33
N PRO A 16 -18.46 42.69 -61.55
CA PRO A 16 -18.16 42.42 -60.15
C PRO A 16 -16.92 41.53 -60.03
N ALA A 17 -16.04 41.86 -59.08
CA ALA A 17 -14.85 41.07 -58.85
C ALA A 17 -15.17 39.71 -58.21
N SER A 18 -14.24 38.75 -58.33
CA SER A 18 -14.41 37.36 -57.87
C SER A 18 -14.68 37.20 -56.38
N ASP A 19 -14.33 38.19 -55.57
CA ASP A 19 -14.47 38.25 -54.11
C ASP A 19 -15.39 39.36 -53.60
N GLU A 20 -16.03 40.09 -54.52
CA GLU A 20 -16.85 41.24 -54.20
C GLU A 20 -18.28 40.80 -53.83
N PRO A 21 -18.83 41.29 -52.71
CA PRO A 21 -20.22 41.02 -52.33
C PRO A 21 -21.18 42.02 -52.99
N ALA A 22 -22.47 41.68 -53.02
CA ALA A 22 -23.55 42.47 -53.60
C ALA A 22 -23.57 43.90 -53.07
N HIS A 23 -23.46 44.11 -51.75
CA HIS A 23 -23.49 45.44 -51.18
C HIS A 23 -22.26 46.29 -51.54
N GLY A 24 -21.09 45.69 -51.71
CA GLY A 24 -19.89 46.39 -52.21
C GLY A 24 -20.02 46.79 -53.67
N TYR A 25 -20.50 45.86 -54.51
CA TYR A 25 -20.74 46.11 -55.92
C TYR A 25 -21.85 47.16 -56.15
N PHE A 26 -22.93 47.07 -55.37
CA PHE A 26 -24.05 48.02 -55.39
C PHE A 26 -23.58 49.45 -55.12
N MET A 27 -22.67 49.64 -54.15
CA MET A 27 -22.12 50.96 -53.85
C MET A 27 -21.27 51.52 -54.99
N ARG A 28 -20.46 50.68 -55.64
CA ARG A 28 -19.69 51.10 -56.82
C ARG A 28 -20.59 51.48 -57.99
N LEU A 29 -21.69 50.76 -58.20
CA LEU A 29 -22.69 51.16 -59.20
C LEU A 29 -23.35 52.50 -58.84
N ALA A 30 -23.77 52.68 -57.58
CA ALA A 30 -24.35 53.95 -57.13
C ALA A 30 -23.37 55.13 -57.26
N GLU A 31 -22.08 54.91 -57.01
CA GLU A 31 -21.01 55.89 -57.24
C GLU A 31 -20.86 56.23 -58.74
N LEU A 32 -20.92 55.21 -59.62
CA LEU A 32 -20.87 55.40 -61.07
C LEU A 32 -22.08 56.15 -61.65
N GLU A 33 -23.24 56.05 -61.00
CA GLU A 33 -24.42 56.88 -61.30
C GLU A 33 -24.26 58.34 -60.83
N GLY A 34 -23.16 58.68 -60.15
CA GLY A 34 -22.89 60.02 -59.63
C GLY A 34 -23.57 60.34 -58.30
N SER A 35 -23.99 59.32 -57.55
CA SER A 35 -24.58 59.54 -56.23
C SER A 35 -23.54 59.97 -55.22
N VAL A 36 -23.93 60.85 -54.29
CA VAL A 36 -23.04 61.36 -53.23
C VAL A 36 -23.10 60.54 -51.94
N SER A 37 -24.14 59.73 -51.76
CA SER A 37 -24.27 58.82 -50.61
C SER A 37 -25.21 57.66 -50.92
N MET A 38 -24.98 56.52 -50.27
CA MET A 38 -25.86 55.36 -50.37
C MET A 38 -27.25 55.67 -49.80
N THR A 39 -27.33 56.53 -48.77
CA THR A 39 -28.61 56.93 -48.17
C THR A 39 -29.47 57.72 -49.15
N THR A 40 -28.89 58.72 -49.82
CA THR A 40 -29.57 59.50 -50.85
C THR A 40 -30.00 58.61 -52.02
N PHE A 41 -29.10 57.74 -52.48
CA PHE A 41 -29.40 56.82 -53.58
C PHE A 41 -30.54 55.87 -53.25
N ALA A 42 -30.51 55.25 -52.07
CA ALA A 42 -31.56 54.35 -51.62
C ALA A 42 -32.90 55.08 -51.40
N GLN A 43 -32.91 56.32 -50.88
CA GLN A 43 -34.12 57.14 -50.79
C GLN A 43 -34.75 57.44 -52.15
N TRP A 44 -33.94 57.74 -53.16
CA TRP A 44 -34.43 58.02 -54.52
C TRP A 44 -34.95 56.78 -55.25
N ASN A 45 -34.62 55.59 -54.76
CA ASN A 45 -34.97 54.31 -55.36
C ASN A 45 -35.86 53.44 -54.45
N ASP A 46 -36.46 54.02 -53.42
CA ASP A 46 -37.35 53.35 -52.45
C ASP A 46 -36.75 52.08 -51.81
N LEU A 47 -35.46 52.13 -51.45
CA LEU A 47 -34.73 51.06 -50.78
C LEU A 47 -34.58 51.32 -49.27
N GLU A 48 -34.46 50.25 -48.46
CA GLU A 48 -34.26 50.42 -47.02
C GLU A 48 -32.88 51.00 -46.71
N VAL A 49 -32.85 52.13 -45.99
CA VAL A 49 -31.65 52.96 -45.81
C VAL A 49 -30.90 52.76 -44.50
N ASN A 50 -31.54 52.16 -43.50
CA ASN A 50 -31.05 52.24 -42.12
C ASN A 50 -30.00 51.17 -41.76
N ARG A 51 -29.82 50.13 -42.60
CA ARG A 51 -28.87 49.01 -42.41
C ARG A 51 -28.49 48.43 -43.77
N VAL A 52 -27.34 47.74 -43.85
CA VAL A 52 -26.97 46.96 -45.04
C VAL A 52 -27.92 45.76 -45.18
N ALA A 53 -29.00 45.93 -45.94
CA ALA A 53 -29.99 44.90 -46.22
C ALA A 53 -29.52 44.00 -47.38
N THR A 54 -28.56 43.11 -47.10
CA THR A 54 -27.88 42.29 -48.13
C THR A 54 -28.84 41.52 -49.05
N ASN A 55 -29.93 40.96 -48.51
CA ASN A 55 -30.96 40.29 -49.32
C ASN A 55 -31.66 41.26 -50.28
N GLN A 56 -32.13 42.41 -49.79
CA GLN A 56 -32.80 43.41 -50.62
C GLN A 56 -31.87 43.94 -51.72
N LEU A 57 -30.60 44.20 -51.39
CA LEU A 57 -29.61 44.67 -52.36
C LEU A 57 -29.33 43.60 -53.44
N MET A 58 -29.23 42.33 -53.05
CA MET A 58 -29.08 41.22 -53.99
C MET A 58 -30.31 41.07 -54.90
N GLU A 59 -31.52 41.07 -54.35
CA GLU A 59 -32.77 40.98 -55.10
C GLU A 59 -32.95 42.16 -56.06
N THR A 60 -32.49 43.35 -55.65
CA THR A 60 -32.50 44.54 -56.50
C THR A 60 -31.56 44.35 -57.70
N LEU A 61 -30.34 43.86 -57.47
CA LEU A 61 -29.39 43.56 -58.55
C LEU A 61 -29.92 42.50 -59.51
N GLU A 62 -30.57 41.44 -59.02
CA GLU A 62 -31.12 40.34 -59.85
C GLU A 62 -32.25 40.77 -60.79
N ARG A 63 -32.89 41.94 -60.56
CA ARG A 63 -33.88 42.51 -61.47
C ARG A 63 -33.26 43.20 -62.68
N HIS A 64 -31.96 43.49 -62.64
CA HIS A 64 -31.26 44.10 -63.77
C HIS A 64 -30.92 43.08 -64.86
N PRO A 65 -30.84 43.50 -66.13
CA PRO A 65 -30.43 42.63 -67.24
C PRO A 65 -28.90 42.46 -67.29
N MET A 66 -28.29 42.03 -66.18
CA MET A 66 -26.84 41.73 -66.11
C MET A 66 -26.57 40.25 -66.42
N PRO A 67 -25.33 39.87 -66.79
CA PRO A 67 -24.98 38.48 -67.04
C PRO A 67 -25.31 37.55 -65.83
N PRO A 68 -25.97 36.39 -66.03
CA PRO A 68 -26.33 35.49 -64.93
C PRO A 68 -25.16 35.02 -64.05
N GLU A 69 -23.98 34.86 -64.63
CA GLU A 69 -22.77 34.48 -63.90
C GLU A 69 -22.32 35.54 -62.88
N TRP A 70 -22.67 36.82 -63.10
CA TRP A 70 -22.40 37.89 -62.14
C TRP A 70 -23.27 37.72 -60.90
N PHE A 71 -24.56 37.41 -61.07
CA PHE A 71 -25.45 37.17 -59.94
C PHE A 71 -25.02 35.96 -59.13
N LYS A 72 -24.63 34.87 -59.80
CA LYS A 72 -24.10 33.68 -59.14
C LYS A 72 -22.89 34.01 -58.26
N ARG A 73 -21.94 34.80 -58.78
CA ARG A 73 -20.74 35.25 -58.06
C ARG A 73 -21.10 36.16 -56.87
N LEU A 74 -21.92 37.18 -57.10
CA LEU A 74 -22.34 38.12 -56.07
C LEU A 74 -23.09 37.43 -54.94
N ARG A 75 -24.08 36.59 -55.28
CA ARG A 75 -24.84 35.78 -54.32
C ARG A 75 -23.91 34.88 -53.51
N PHE A 76 -22.91 34.28 -54.14
CA PHE A 76 -21.95 33.43 -53.47
C PHE A 76 -21.07 34.20 -52.47
N ASN A 77 -20.64 35.42 -52.80
CA ASN A 77 -19.79 36.26 -51.94
C ASN A 77 -20.55 37.12 -50.90
N THR A 78 -21.88 37.17 -50.98
CA THR A 78 -22.70 38.01 -50.10
C THR A 78 -23.20 37.18 -48.92
N PRO A 79 -23.05 37.66 -47.67
CA PRO A 79 -23.73 37.04 -46.55
C PRO A 79 -25.23 37.33 -46.66
N LEU A 80 -26.01 36.36 -47.14
CA LEU A 80 -27.45 36.47 -47.29
C LEU A 80 -28.16 35.88 -46.08
N ARG A 81 -29.13 36.60 -45.53
CA ARG A 81 -29.93 36.10 -44.41
C ARG A 81 -30.71 34.87 -44.81
N ASP A 82 -30.63 33.85 -43.97
CA ASP A 82 -31.37 32.61 -44.10
C ASP A 82 -31.66 32.06 -42.68
N GLY A 83 -32.94 31.99 -42.32
CA GLY A 83 -33.39 31.63 -40.97
C GLY A 83 -32.74 32.45 -39.84
N ASP A 84 -32.02 31.75 -38.96
CA ASP A 84 -31.37 32.32 -37.77
C ASP A 84 -29.91 32.75 -37.99
N GLY A 85 -29.52 32.98 -39.24
CA GLY A 85 -28.16 33.42 -39.56
C GLY A 85 -27.99 33.94 -40.99
N TYR A 86 -26.78 33.77 -41.50
CA TYR A 86 -26.40 34.11 -42.87
C TYR A 86 -25.84 32.89 -43.58
N VAL A 87 -26.03 32.81 -44.89
CA VAL A 87 -25.31 31.88 -45.77
C VAL A 87 -24.26 32.66 -46.54
N LEU A 88 -23.02 32.20 -46.47
CA LEU A 88 -21.88 32.78 -47.18
C LEU A 88 -21.08 31.65 -47.83
N ARG A 89 -20.96 31.68 -49.15
CA ARG A 89 -20.26 30.65 -49.96
C ARG A 89 -20.70 29.21 -49.65
N GLY A 90 -21.99 29.03 -49.38
CA GLY A 90 -22.59 27.72 -49.05
C GLY A 90 -22.47 27.31 -47.58
N HIS A 91 -21.86 28.13 -46.72
CA HIS A 91 -21.74 27.87 -45.28
C HIS A 91 -22.73 28.71 -44.48
N SER A 92 -23.47 28.08 -43.57
CA SER A 92 -24.35 28.77 -42.63
C SER A 92 -23.54 29.32 -41.45
N LEU A 93 -23.73 30.59 -41.14
CA LEU A 93 -23.05 31.34 -40.10
C LEU A 93 -24.08 32.01 -39.17
N PRO A 94 -24.04 31.76 -37.85
CA PRO A 94 -24.81 32.53 -36.87
C PRO A 94 -24.64 34.05 -37.00
N TYR A 95 -25.66 34.81 -36.58
CA TYR A 95 -25.66 36.28 -36.66
C TYR A 95 -24.41 36.96 -36.10
N HIS A 96 -23.83 36.42 -35.03
CA HIS A 96 -22.68 37.04 -34.35
C HIS A 96 -21.34 36.84 -35.08
N HIS A 97 -21.26 35.92 -36.07
CA HIS A 97 -20.07 35.76 -36.90
C HIS A 97 -20.05 36.70 -38.12
N ILE A 98 -21.14 37.43 -38.39
CA ILE A 98 -21.22 38.39 -39.50
C ILE A 98 -21.45 39.79 -38.94
N ARG A 99 -20.57 40.72 -39.30
CA ARG A 99 -20.62 42.12 -38.85
C ARG A 99 -20.81 43.10 -40.00
N LEU A 100 -22.08 43.38 -40.30
CA LEU A 100 -22.48 44.38 -41.31
C LEU A 100 -22.56 45.83 -40.76
N GLY A 101 -22.31 46.05 -39.47
CA GLY A 101 -22.57 47.35 -38.84
C GLY A 101 -21.53 48.43 -39.15
N MET A 102 -20.25 48.07 -39.16
CA MET A 102 -19.13 48.98 -39.44
C MET A 102 -18.38 48.45 -40.65
N ARG A 103 -18.10 49.30 -41.62
CA ARG A 103 -17.32 48.91 -42.80
C ARG A 103 -15.88 48.64 -42.37
N ARG A 104 -15.40 47.43 -42.63
CA ARG A 104 -14.03 46.98 -42.37
C ARG A 104 -13.27 46.85 -43.68
N TRP A 105 -11.99 47.23 -43.70
CA TRP A 105 -11.16 47.05 -44.90
C TRP A 105 -9.68 46.86 -44.58
N CYS A 106 -8.95 46.35 -45.56
CA CYS A 106 -7.49 46.34 -45.56
C CYS A 106 -6.97 47.48 -46.45
N PRO A 107 -6.10 48.39 -45.95
CA PRO A 107 -5.55 49.47 -46.77
C PRO A 107 -4.79 48.99 -48.00
N GLY A 108 -4.03 47.90 -47.88
CA GLY A 108 -3.30 47.30 -49.01
C GLY A 108 -4.23 46.74 -50.07
N CYS A 109 -5.31 46.06 -49.66
CA CYS A 109 -6.30 45.53 -50.60
C CYS A 109 -7.06 46.63 -51.34
N ILE A 110 -7.37 47.75 -50.67
CA ILE A 110 -8.02 48.91 -51.27
C ILE A 110 -7.08 49.59 -52.27
N HIS A 111 -5.80 49.74 -51.92
CA HIS A 111 -4.79 50.28 -52.83
C HIS A 111 -4.64 49.43 -54.11
N GLU A 112 -4.65 48.09 -53.97
CA GLU A 112 -4.61 47.18 -55.11
C GLU A 112 -5.89 47.23 -55.96
N SER A 113 -7.05 47.35 -55.33
CA SER A 113 -8.31 47.55 -56.01
C SER A 113 -9.36 48.13 -55.06
N PRO A 114 -9.90 49.33 -55.36
CA PRO A 114 -10.79 50.05 -54.46
C PRO A 114 -12.20 49.45 -54.49
N ARG A 115 -12.37 48.34 -53.79
CA ARG A 115 -13.64 47.63 -53.66
C ARG A 115 -13.74 46.90 -52.33
N HIS A 116 -14.97 46.55 -51.95
CA HIS A 116 -15.21 45.71 -50.78
C HIS A 116 -14.94 44.24 -51.05
N ARG A 117 -14.55 43.48 -50.01
CA ARG A 117 -14.35 42.03 -50.11
C ARG A 117 -15.28 41.30 -49.16
N GLY A 118 -15.88 40.21 -49.62
CA GLY A 118 -16.94 39.50 -48.88
C GLY A 118 -16.48 38.98 -47.51
N TRP A 119 -15.23 38.54 -47.40
CA TRP A 119 -14.70 38.02 -46.13
C TRP A 119 -14.46 39.10 -45.07
N TRP A 120 -14.46 40.39 -45.42
CA TRP A 120 -14.41 41.48 -44.44
C TRP A 120 -15.67 41.57 -43.59
N GLU A 121 -16.72 40.81 -43.90
CA GLU A 121 -17.93 40.70 -43.07
C GLU A 121 -17.82 39.62 -41.99
N VAL A 122 -16.87 38.68 -42.10
CA VAL A 122 -16.69 37.61 -41.11
C VAL A 122 -15.99 38.16 -39.88
N GLU A 123 -16.67 38.21 -38.74
CA GLU A 123 -16.21 38.95 -37.55
C GLU A 123 -14.82 38.50 -37.09
N SER A 124 -14.57 37.20 -37.14
CA SER A 124 -13.34 36.57 -36.67
C SER A 124 -12.14 36.76 -37.61
N ILE A 125 -12.36 37.25 -38.84
CA ILE A 125 -11.30 37.70 -39.73
C ILE A 125 -10.95 39.14 -39.33
N ARG A 126 -10.04 39.27 -38.36
CA ARG A 126 -9.58 40.57 -37.84
C ARG A 126 -8.36 41.11 -38.57
N HIS A 127 -7.59 40.24 -39.20
CA HIS A 127 -6.41 40.59 -39.98
C HIS A 127 -6.61 40.18 -41.44
N CYS A 128 -6.08 40.98 -42.36
CA CYS A 128 -6.07 40.67 -43.77
C CYS A 128 -5.20 39.41 -44.01
N PRO A 129 -5.73 38.35 -44.64
CA PRO A 129 -4.96 37.15 -44.94
C PRO A 129 -3.91 37.33 -46.06
N ILE A 130 -3.94 38.49 -46.75
CA ILE A 130 -3.05 38.82 -47.87
C ILE A 130 -1.91 39.75 -47.42
N HIS A 131 -2.24 40.80 -46.65
CA HIS A 131 -1.28 41.83 -46.21
C HIS A 131 -0.90 41.71 -44.73
N CYS A 132 -1.57 40.84 -43.98
CA CYS A 132 -1.34 40.55 -42.56
C CYS A 132 -1.44 41.77 -41.63
N VAL A 133 -2.27 42.75 -41.99
CA VAL A 133 -2.59 43.93 -41.17
C VAL A 133 -4.01 43.84 -40.62
N GLU A 134 -4.28 44.51 -39.50
CA GLU A 134 -5.63 44.59 -38.93
C GLU A 134 -6.60 45.25 -39.92
N LEU A 135 -7.83 44.75 -39.99
CA LEU A 135 -8.89 45.40 -40.75
C LEU A 135 -9.33 46.66 -40.02
N VAL A 136 -9.18 47.80 -40.67
CA VAL A 136 -9.51 49.11 -40.11
C VAL A 136 -10.99 49.45 -40.35
N THR A 137 -11.53 50.32 -39.51
CA THR A 137 -12.90 50.87 -39.62
C THR A 137 -12.94 52.40 -39.68
N ARG A 138 -11.78 53.03 -39.49
CA ARG A 138 -11.60 54.48 -39.40
C ARG A 138 -10.57 54.92 -40.42
N ASP A 139 -10.75 56.11 -40.96
CA ASP A 139 -9.75 56.77 -41.79
C ASP A 139 -8.60 57.33 -40.95
N GLU A 140 -7.63 57.96 -41.61
CA GLU A 140 -6.47 58.58 -40.95
C GLU A 140 -6.85 59.71 -39.98
N GLY A 141 -7.99 60.37 -40.20
CA GLY A 141 -8.56 61.38 -39.29
C GLY A 141 -9.23 60.77 -38.05
N GLY A 142 -9.34 59.44 -37.97
CA GLY A 142 -10.01 58.74 -36.89
C GLY A 142 -11.54 58.70 -37.03
N THR A 143 -12.09 59.14 -38.16
CA THR A 143 -13.53 59.14 -38.43
C THR A 143 -13.95 57.75 -38.91
N LEU A 144 -15.06 57.21 -38.37
CA LEU A 144 -15.63 55.95 -38.87
C LEU A 144 -16.08 56.12 -40.31
N VAL A 145 -15.76 55.16 -41.18
CA VAL A 145 -16.26 55.15 -42.56
C VAL A 145 -17.59 54.38 -42.59
N PRO A 146 -18.74 55.05 -42.72
CA PRO A 146 -20.04 54.39 -42.68
C PRO A 146 -20.37 53.72 -44.01
N TRP A 147 -21.33 52.79 -44.00
CA TRP A 147 -21.92 52.22 -45.23
C TRP A 147 -22.68 53.25 -46.07
N SER A 148 -22.99 54.43 -45.54
CA SER A 148 -23.58 55.53 -46.31
C SER A 148 -22.58 56.20 -47.26
N TRP A 149 -21.28 56.02 -47.06
CA TRP A 149 -20.24 56.57 -47.92
C TRP A 149 -19.88 55.60 -49.05
N LEU A 150 -20.11 56.00 -50.30
CA LEU A 150 -19.97 55.13 -51.48
C LEU A 150 -18.53 54.81 -51.84
N GLY A 151 -17.62 55.80 -51.71
CA GLY A 151 -16.25 55.68 -52.17
C GLY A 151 -15.42 54.63 -51.44
N PHE A 152 -14.52 53.99 -52.18
CA PHE A 152 -13.52 53.04 -51.66
C PHE A 152 -12.09 53.58 -51.68
N GLU A 153 -11.79 54.59 -52.50
CA GLU A 153 -10.44 55.17 -52.59
C GLU A 153 -10.18 56.19 -51.48
N TYR A 154 -11.16 57.05 -51.20
CA TYR A 154 -11.04 58.16 -50.25
C TYR A 154 -12.19 58.16 -49.26
N SER A 155 -11.96 58.66 -48.05
CA SER A 155 -13.00 58.94 -47.06
C SER A 155 -13.76 60.22 -47.43
N ARG A 156 -14.83 60.52 -46.68
CA ARG A 156 -15.61 61.75 -46.86
C ARG A 156 -14.75 63.02 -46.68
N ASP A 157 -13.73 62.93 -45.82
CA ASP A 157 -12.84 64.04 -45.50
C ASP A 157 -11.61 64.10 -46.45
N GLY A 158 -11.58 63.24 -47.48
CA GLY A 158 -10.54 63.22 -48.50
C GLY A 158 -9.29 62.41 -48.14
N TYR A 159 -9.29 61.69 -47.01
CA TYR A 159 -8.18 60.80 -46.65
C TYR A 159 -8.17 59.54 -47.51
N ALA A 160 -7.00 59.13 -48.01
CA ALA A 160 -6.89 57.88 -48.75
C ALA A 160 -7.20 56.69 -47.83
N LEU A 161 -8.10 55.80 -48.26
CA LEU A 161 -8.45 54.58 -47.52
C LEU A 161 -7.44 53.44 -47.77
N GLY A 162 -6.62 53.55 -48.81
CA GLY A 162 -5.60 52.57 -49.18
C GLY A 162 -4.22 53.18 -49.38
N HIS A 163 -3.20 52.41 -49.03
CA HIS A 163 -1.79 52.70 -49.29
C HIS A 163 -1.04 51.39 -49.59
N PRO A 164 0.10 51.43 -50.28
CA PRO A 164 0.84 50.21 -50.63
C PRO A 164 1.29 49.45 -49.39
N LEU A 165 0.99 48.14 -49.35
CA LEU A 165 1.44 47.20 -48.31
C LEU A 165 1.99 45.93 -48.96
N PRO A 166 3.02 45.30 -48.38
CA PRO A 166 3.57 44.05 -48.90
C PRO A 166 2.57 42.90 -48.72
N LYS A 167 2.51 42.01 -49.72
CA LYS A 167 1.82 40.72 -49.58
C LYS A 167 2.68 39.78 -48.74
N ARG A 168 2.04 39.01 -47.86
CA ARG A 168 2.69 38.11 -46.91
C ARG A 168 1.92 36.80 -46.82
N ASP A 169 2.64 35.69 -46.86
CA ASP A 169 2.05 34.35 -46.72
C ASP A 169 2.21 33.78 -45.30
N ASP A 170 3.00 34.44 -44.44
CA ASP A 170 3.39 33.97 -43.11
C ASP A 170 2.52 34.51 -41.96
N GLY A 171 1.59 35.44 -42.23
CA GLY A 171 0.75 36.07 -41.20
C GLY A 171 -0.74 35.74 -41.31
N ALA A 172 -1.47 36.00 -40.22
CA ALA A 172 -2.91 35.74 -40.08
C ALA A 172 -3.34 34.31 -40.49
N PRO A 173 -2.69 33.26 -39.96
CA PRO A 173 -2.91 31.88 -40.38
C PRO A 173 -4.36 31.41 -40.21
N PHE A 174 -5.06 31.91 -39.17
CA PHE A 174 -6.46 31.57 -38.96
C PHE A 174 -7.37 32.16 -40.05
N ALA A 175 -7.15 33.42 -40.43
CA ALA A 175 -7.89 34.06 -41.51
C ALA A 175 -7.64 33.35 -42.85
N ARG A 176 -6.39 32.99 -43.13
CA ARG A 176 -6.02 32.25 -44.35
C ARG A 176 -6.71 30.90 -44.42
N TYR A 177 -6.70 30.15 -43.31
CA TYR A 177 -7.42 28.88 -43.20
C TYR A 177 -8.93 29.03 -43.47
N LEU A 178 -9.59 30.03 -42.85
CA LEU A 178 -11.00 30.32 -43.10
C LEU A 178 -11.25 30.63 -44.57
N LEU A 179 -10.43 31.47 -45.21
CA LEU A 179 -10.56 31.76 -46.64
C LEU A 179 -10.39 30.52 -47.52
N GLY A 180 -9.50 29.60 -47.15
CA GLY A 180 -9.37 28.30 -47.80
C GLY A 180 -10.65 27.46 -47.69
N ARG A 181 -11.24 27.40 -46.49
CA ARG A 181 -12.51 26.69 -46.23
C ARG A 181 -13.72 27.30 -46.94
N PHE A 182 -13.74 28.63 -47.08
CA PHE A 182 -14.73 29.34 -47.89
C PHE A 182 -14.45 29.22 -49.39
N GLY A 183 -13.24 28.85 -49.81
CA GLY A 183 -12.83 28.72 -51.20
C GLY A 183 -12.45 30.04 -51.89
N TRP A 184 -12.01 31.05 -51.14
CA TRP A 184 -11.37 32.25 -51.69
C TRP A 184 -9.87 32.07 -51.93
N LEU A 185 -9.24 31.21 -51.13
CA LEU A 185 -7.83 30.83 -51.24
C LEU A 185 -7.71 29.31 -51.38
N GLU A 186 -6.50 28.84 -51.66
CA GLU A 186 -6.18 27.42 -51.59
C GLU A 186 -6.44 26.88 -50.16
N PRO A 187 -7.16 25.76 -50.01
CA PRO A 187 -7.37 25.13 -48.72
C PRO A 187 -6.05 24.77 -48.03
N THR A 188 -5.94 25.11 -46.75
CA THR A 188 -4.85 24.64 -45.87
C THR A 188 -5.40 23.51 -45.02
N SER A 189 -4.65 22.41 -44.86
CA SER A 189 -5.09 21.30 -44.02
C SER A 189 -4.91 21.63 -42.53
N ALA A 190 -5.92 21.31 -41.74
CA ALA A 190 -5.91 21.34 -40.29
C ALA A 190 -6.75 20.16 -39.79
N PRO A 191 -6.16 18.98 -39.51
CA PRO A 191 -6.90 17.73 -39.32
C PRO A 191 -8.03 17.80 -38.28
N LEU A 192 -7.84 18.51 -37.16
CA LEU A 192 -8.88 18.68 -36.14
C LEU A 192 -10.01 19.63 -36.56
N LEU A 193 -9.77 20.52 -37.51
CA LEU A 193 -10.67 21.57 -37.93
C LEU A 193 -11.37 21.25 -39.27
N ASP A 194 -10.75 20.43 -40.13
CA ASP A 194 -11.21 20.16 -41.50
C ASP A 194 -12.59 19.48 -41.53
N ALA A 195 -12.86 18.61 -40.55
CA ALA A 195 -14.11 17.84 -40.46
C ALA A 195 -15.27 18.56 -39.76
N ILE A 196 -15.04 19.73 -39.16
CA ILE A 196 -16.07 20.48 -38.41
C ILE A 196 -16.59 21.69 -39.20
N SER A 197 -17.77 22.19 -38.83
CA SER A 197 -18.41 23.33 -39.49
C SER A 197 -17.62 24.62 -39.29
N ILE A 198 -17.70 25.59 -40.22
CA ILE A 198 -16.99 26.87 -40.08
C ILE A 198 -17.38 27.65 -38.80
N PRO A 199 -18.66 27.75 -38.40
CA PRO A 199 -19.02 28.35 -37.11
C PRO A 199 -18.29 27.70 -35.94
N ASP A 200 -18.28 26.36 -35.90
CA ASP A 200 -17.61 25.61 -34.85
C ASP A 200 -16.10 25.85 -34.85
N VAL A 201 -15.46 25.90 -36.03
CA VAL A 201 -14.04 26.25 -36.19
C VAL A 201 -13.75 27.60 -35.54
N ILE A 202 -14.60 28.60 -35.80
CA ILE A 202 -14.44 29.94 -35.29
C ILE A 202 -14.52 29.94 -33.77
N ASP A 203 -15.58 29.36 -33.22
CA ASP A 203 -15.79 29.27 -31.77
C ASP A 203 -14.65 28.50 -31.09
N TYR A 204 -14.14 27.44 -31.72
CA TYR A 204 -13.00 26.68 -31.25
C TYR A 204 -11.73 27.50 -31.14
N CYS A 205 -11.33 28.14 -32.23
CA CYS A 205 -10.09 28.90 -32.28
C CYS A 205 -10.16 30.08 -31.32
N GLU A 206 -11.28 30.82 -31.31
CA GLU A 206 -11.44 31.93 -30.38
C GLU A 206 -11.47 31.48 -28.91
N PHE A 207 -12.12 30.35 -28.59
CA PHE A 207 -12.13 29.80 -27.23
C PHE A 207 -10.73 29.37 -26.78
N VAL A 208 -10.05 28.54 -27.58
CA VAL A 208 -8.73 27.98 -27.25
C VAL A 208 -7.69 29.08 -27.18
N GLY A 209 -7.65 29.98 -28.16
CA GLY A 209 -6.66 31.04 -28.15
C GLY A 209 -6.91 32.07 -27.07
N ARG A 210 -8.17 32.42 -26.78
CA ARG A 210 -8.48 33.25 -25.60
C ARG A 210 -8.01 32.59 -24.31
N PHE A 211 -8.15 31.27 -24.18
CA PHE A 211 -7.64 30.53 -23.03
C PHE A 211 -6.10 30.60 -22.95
N LEU A 212 -5.40 30.33 -24.05
CA LEU A 212 -3.94 30.29 -24.11
C LEU A 212 -3.27 31.66 -23.99
N GLU A 213 -3.92 32.71 -24.50
CA GLU A 213 -3.45 34.10 -24.47
C GLU A 213 -3.47 34.66 -23.04
N ASN A 214 -4.44 34.25 -22.21
CA ASN A 214 -4.70 34.85 -20.92
C ASN A 214 -4.10 34.04 -19.75
N PRO A 215 -3.55 34.71 -18.71
CA PRO A 215 -3.18 34.04 -17.47
C PRO A 215 -4.43 33.53 -16.72
N PRO A 216 -4.28 32.72 -15.67
CA PRO A 216 -5.40 32.22 -14.90
C PRO A 216 -6.19 33.36 -14.24
N VAL A 217 -7.41 33.60 -14.73
CA VAL A 217 -8.35 34.61 -14.21
C VAL A 217 -9.63 33.95 -13.70
N ARG A 218 -10.32 34.64 -12.76
CA ARG A 218 -11.62 34.18 -12.24
C ARG A 218 -12.79 34.50 -13.17
N LYS A 219 -12.73 35.64 -13.85
CA LYS A 219 -13.73 36.08 -14.81
C LYS A 219 -13.31 35.65 -16.20
N HIS A 220 -14.28 35.29 -17.01
CA HIS A 220 -14.10 35.00 -18.42
C HIS A 220 -13.61 36.25 -19.17
N PRO A 221 -12.43 36.21 -19.82
CA PRO A 221 -11.88 37.38 -20.52
C PRO A 221 -12.62 37.65 -21.84
N ALA A 222 -12.51 38.88 -22.35
CA ALA A 222 -12.97 39.20 -23.70
C ALA A 222 -12.07 38.51 -24.75
N ILE A 223 -12.55 38.40 -25.99
CA ILE A 223 -11.78 37.81 -27.09
C ILE A 223 -10.72 38.83 -27.54
N GLY A 224 -9.45 38.49 -27.34
CA GLY A 224 -8.30 39.31 -27.70
C GLY A 224 -8.10 39.40 -29.22
N GLN A 225 -7.25 40.33 -29.66
CA GLN A 225 -6.97 40.58 -31.07
C GLN A 225 -6.34 39.36 -31.77
N HIS A 226 -5.53 38.58 -31.05
CA HIS A 226 -4.82 37.42 -31.56
C HIS A 226 -5.41 36.08 -31.12
N SER A 227 -6.55 36.09 -30.40
CA SER A 227 -7.17 34.86 -29.90
C SER A 227 -7.46 33.86 -31.03
N GLY A 228 -7.94 34.31 -32.19
CA GLY A 228 -8.17 33.40 -33.34
C GLY A 228 -6.89 32.71 -33.83
N ASP A 229 -5.82 33.48 -34.04
CA ASP A 229 -4.53 32.95 -34.54
C ASP A 229 -3.84 32.03 -33.53
N ILE A 230 -3.85 32.37 -32.23
CA ILE A 230 -3.30 31.53 -31.16
C ILE A 230 -4.07 30.21 -31.07
N GLY A 231 -5.40 30.26 -31.15
CA GLY A 231 -6.23 29.08 -31.11
C GLY A 231 -6.03 28.18 -32.31
N TYR A 232 -5.98 28.76 -33.51
CA TYR A 232 -5.66 28.04 -34.73
C TYR A 232 -4.30 27.35 -34.63
N GLY A 233 -3.26 28.05 -34.16
CA GLY A 233 -1.93 27.45 -33.97
C GLY A 233 -1.91 26.25 -33.03
N ALA A 234 -2.82 26.19 -32.05
CA ALA A 234 -2.98 25.03 -31.16
C ALA A 234 -3.86 23.91 -31.75
N LEU A 235 -4.70 24.22 -32.74
CA LEU A 235 -5.69 23.31 -33.31
C LEU A 235 -5.37 22.84 -34.73
N CYS A 236 -4.37 23.43 -35.39
CA CYS A 236 -4.02 23.08 -36.77
C CYS A 236 -3.33 21.72 -36.91
N GLY A 237 -2.83 21.14 -35.80
CA GLY A 237 -2.16 19.85 -35.75
C GLY A 237 -3.07 18.69 -35.34
N ASP A 238 -2.53 17.75 -34.55
CA ASP A 238 -3.24 16.60 -34.01
C ASP A 238 -3.77 16.83 -32.57
N ARG A 239 -4.45 15.84 -31.97
CA ARG A 239 -4.97 15.98 -30.59
C ARG A 239 -3.84 16.16 -29.56
N GLY A 240 -2.67 15.61 -29.84
CA GLY A 240 -1.46 15.76 -29.03
C GLY A 240 -0.90 17.19 -29.04
N ASP A 241 -0.87 17.87 -30.20
CA ASP A 241 -0.49 19.28 -30.34
C ASP A 241 -1.35 20.17 -29.44
N LEU A 242 -2.67 19.97 -29.47
CA LEU A 242 -3.62 20.69 -28.63
C LEU A 242 -3.35 20.45 -27.13
N ALA A 243 -3.13 19.21 -26.71
CA ALA A 243 -2.80 18.89 -25.33
C ALA A 243 -1.47 19.54 -24.90
N GLU A 244 -0.46 19.57 -25.76
CA GLU A 244 0.82 20.22 -25.48
C GLU A 244 0.71 21.74 -25.40
N ALA A 245 -0.18 22.36 -26.17
CA ALA A 245 -0.49 23.78 -26.02
C ALA A 245 -1.06 24.07 -24.61
N PHE A 246 -2.05 23.29 -24.15
CA PHE A 246 -2.59 23.41 -22.79
C PHE A 246 -1.57 23.09 -21.71
N ARG A 247 -0.71 22.10 -21.95
CA ARG A 247 0.37 21.73 -21.04
C ARG A 247 1.42 22.83 -20.91
N THR A 248 1.79 23.46 -22.02
CA THR A 248 2.70 24.61 -22.05
C THR A 248 2.13 25.79 -21.27
N TRP A 249 0.83 26.07 -21.45
CA TRP A 249 0.13 27.08 -20.65
C TRP A 249 0.15 26.75 -19.15
N HIS A 250 -0.08 25.47 -18.80
CA HIS A 250 -0.03 25.02 -17.40
C HIS A 250 1.37 25.19 -16.81
N ARG A 251 2.42 24.76 -17.51
CA ARG A 251 3.81 24.96 -17.08
C ARG A 251 4.16 26.43 -16.87
N LYS A 252 3.65 27.32 -17.74
CA LYS A 252 3.90 28.75 -17.66
C LYS A 252 3.25 29.39 -16.41
N TYR A 253 2.02 29.01 -16.07
CA TYR A 253 1.23 29.74 -15.06
C TYR A 253 0.88 28.95 -13.79
N ARG A 254 1.06 27.64 -13.79
CA ARG A 254 0.58 26.71 -12.74
C ARG A 254 1.63 25.66 -12.34
N ARG A 255 2.91 25.88 -12.65
CA ARG A 255 4.01 25.00 -12.23
C ARG A 255 3.97 24.76 -10.72
N GLY A 256 3.97 23.50 -10.30
CA GLY A 256 3.93 23.11 -8.87
C GLY A 256 2.57 23.31 -8.18
N HIS A 257 1.52 23.69 -8.92
CA HIS A 257 0.18 23.86 -8.35
C HIS A 257 -0.45 22.51 -7.95
N LYS A 258 -0.50 22.26 -6.64
CA LYS A 258 -1.08 21.04 -6.06
C LYS A 258 -2.58 21.21 -5.86
N ALA A 259 -3.37 21.00 -6.91
CA ALA A 259 -4.83 20.96 -6.81
C ALA A 259 -5.39 19.60 -7.20
N ARG A 260 -6.61 19.30 -6.74
CA ARG A 260 -7.31 18.06 -7.07
C ARG A 260 -8.24 18.27 -8.25
N GLY A 261 -8.07 17.45 -9.28
CA GLY A 261 -8.96 17.41 -10.45
C GLY A 261 -8.60 18.43 -11.54
N VAL A 262 -8.95 18.10 -12.78
CA VAL A 262 -8.59 18.85 -14.00
C VAL A 262 -9.07 20.30 -13.97
N ALA A 263 -10.29 20.55 -13.50
CA ALA A 263 -10.86 21.89 -13.40
C ALA A 263 -9.97 22.86 -12.61
N ALA A 264 -9.33 22.38 -11.54
CA ALA A 264 -8.50 23.22 -10.68
C ALA A 264 -7.15 23.60 -11.33
N HIS A 265 -6.73 22.90 -12.40
CA HIS A 265 -5.52 23.20 -13.15
C HIS A 265 -5.73 24.29 -14.22
N PHE A 266 -6.92 24.39 -14.78
CA PHE A 266 -7.18 25.23 -15.97
C PHE A 266 -8.18 26.37 -15.75
N SER A 267 -8.36 26.82 -14.50
CA SER A 267 -9.13 28.03 -14.17
C SER A 267 -10.53 28.02 -14.81
N TRP A 268 -10.92 29.10 -15.51
CA TRP A 268 -12.21 29.22 -16.19
C TRP A 268 -12.32 28.34 -17.44
N GLY A 269 -11.21 27.93 -18.07
CA GLY A 269 -11.22 27.21 -19.34
C GLY A 269 -11.97 25.90 -19.25
N TYR A 270 -11.68 25.08 -18.24
CA TYR A 270 -12.29 23.76 -18.12
C TYR A 270 -13.79 23.80 -17.73
N PRO A 271 -14.25 24.60 -16.75
CA PRO A 271 -15.69 24.74 -16.46
C PRO A 271 -16.50 25.26 -17.66
N MET A 272 -15.92 26.16 -18.47
CA MET A 272 -16.62 26.75 -19.62
C MET A 272 -16.84 25.77 -20.77
N LEU A 273 -16.20 24.59 -20.76
CA LEU A 273 -16.48 23.52 -21.72
C LEU A 273 -17.95 23.08 -21.70
N ALA A 274 -18.66 23.28 -20.58
CA ALA A 274 -20.08 22.93 -20.47
C ALA A 274 -20.98 23.72 -21.45
N PHE A 275 -20.55 24.91 -21.89
CA PHE A 275 -21.29 25.78 -22.81
C PHE A 275 -20.93 25.54 -24.28
N LEU A 276 -19.97 24.65 -24.56
CA LEU A 276 -19.60 24.29 -25.92
C LEU A 276 -20.48 23.12 -26.43
N PRO A 277 -20.73 23.04 -27.75
CA PRO A 277 -21.36 21.88 -28.38
C PRO A 277 -20.66 20.55 -28.02
N GLU A 278 -21.34 19.40 -28.10
CA GLU A 278 -20.73 18.13 -27.67
C GLU A 278 -19.55 17.69 -28.54
N SER A 279 -19.64 17.89 -29.86
CA SER A 279 -18.52 17.71 -30.79
C SER A 279 -17.29 18.46 -30.31
N LEU A 280 -17.53 19.67 -29.82
CA LEU A 280 -16.53 20.61 -29.36
C LEU A 280 -15.99 20.28 -27.96
N ARG A 281 -16.86 19.79 -27.09
CA ARG A 281 -16.57 19.57 -25.69
C ARG A 281 -15.68 18.35 -25.44
N SER A 282 -15.86 17.27 -26.20
CA SER A 282 -15.20 15.99 -25.95
C SER A 282 -13.69 16.05 -26.20
N THR A 283 -13.25 16.57 -27.36
CA THR A 283 -11.85 16.72 -27.74
C THR A 283 -11.10 17.65 -26.78
N LEU A 284 -11.65 18.85 -26.51
CA LEU A 284 -11.05 19.80 -25.58
C LEU A 284 -10.94 19.23 -24.16
N ARG A 285 -12.01 18.59 -23.66
CA ARG A 285 -12.01 17.95 -22.33
C ARG A 285 -10.90 16.92 -22.24
N ARG A 286 -10.74 16.08 -23.26
CA ARG A 286 -9.69 15.05 -23.28
C ARG A 286 -8.30 15.68 -23.33
N ALA A 287 -8.10 16.70 -24.16
CA ALA A 287 -6.82 17.41 -24.23
C ALA A 287 -6.43 18.08 -22.90
N PHE A 288 -7.38 18.70 -22.19
CA PHE A 288 -7.14 19.19 -20.82
C PHE A 288 -6.79 18.06 -19.85
N GLN A 289 -7.47 16.91 -19.93
CA GLN A 289 -7.18 15.75 -19.09
C GLN A 289 -5.76 15.25 -19.31
N GLU A 290 -5.32 15.05 -20.56
CA GLU A 290 -3.96 14.61 -20.86
C GLU A 290 -2.92 15.62 -20.39
N ALA A 291 -3.13 16.91 -20.70
CA ALA A 291 -2.22 17.97 -20.26
C ALA A 291 -2.04 17.97 -18.73
N ALA A 292 -3.12 17.83 -17.96
CA ALA A 292 -3.03 17.78 -16.49
C ALA A 292 -2.40 16.49 -15.97
N VAL A 293 -2.71 15.33 -16.57
CA VAL A 293 -2.11 14.04 -16.18
C VAL A 293 -0.61 14.06 -16.43
N PHE A 294 -0.19 14.45 -17.63
CA PHE A 294 1.22 14.50 -18.01
C PHE A 294 2.05 15.41 -17.11
N GLU A 295 1.49 16.56 -16.74
CA GLU A 295 2.18 17.51 -15.88
C GLU A 295 2.19 17.08 -14.39
N THR A 296 1.10 16.49 -13.89
CA THR A 296 1.01 16.13 -12.47
C THR A 296 1.75 14.84 -12.13
N GLU A 297 1.73 13.87 -13.05
CA GLU A 297 2.43 12.58 -12.88
C GLU A 297 3.91 12.67 -13.34
N GLY A 298 4.34 13.81 -13.92
CA GLY A 298 5.75 14.09 -14.20
C GLY A 298 6.32 13.38 -15.43
N TYR A 299 5.52 13.17 -16.47
CA TYR A 299 6.00 12.53 -17.70
C TYR A 299 6.86 13.49 -18.53
N ASP A 300 8.15 13.26 -18.73
CA ASP A 300 8.98 14.23 -19.49
C ASP A 300 8.71 14.27 -21.00
N ARG A 301 8.15 13.19 -21.56
CA ARG A 301 7.84 13.09 -23.00
C ARG A 301 6.66 13.99 -23.41
N ARG A 302 6.62 14.33 -24.70
CA ARG A 302 5.49 14.99 -25.36
C ARG A 302 4.24 14.08 -25.35
N VAL A 303 3.05 14.69 -25.18
CA VAL A 303 1.75 14.05 -25.46
C VAL A 303 1.64 13.80 -26.95
N LYS A 304 1.19 12.60 -27.33
CA LYS A 304 0.98 12.21 -28.72
C LYS A 304 -0.50 11.93 -28.99
N ASP A 305 -0.88 11.88 -30.26
CA ASP A 305 -2.26 11.57 -30.65
C ASP A 305 -2.71 10.19 -30.13
N GLU A 306 -1.81 9.20 -30.10
CA GLU A 306 -2.14 7.84 -29.63
C GLU A 306 -2.50 7.79 -28.13
N ASP A 307 -2.07 8.78 -27.33
CA ASP A 307 -2.43 8.87 -25.91
C ASP A 307 -3.95 9.11 -25.72
N PHE A 308 -4.63 9.64 -26.73
CA PHE A 308 -6.07 9.88 -26.70
C PHE A 308 -6.89 8.61 -26.91
N ASP A 309 -6.32 7.60 -27.57
CA ASP A 309 -7.00 6.34 -27.89
C ASP A 309 -6.93 5.33 -26.74
N VAL A 310 -6.20 5.67 -25.67
CA VAL A 310 -6.21 4.88 -24.44
C VAL A 310 -7.60 4.95 -23.80
N GLU A 311 -8.25 3.78 -23.74
CA GLU A 311 -9.52 3.59 -23.06
C GLU A 311 -9.33 3.52 -21.54
N PHE A 312 -10.26 4.16 -20.82
CA PHE A 312 -10.20 4.26 -19.37
C PHE A 312 -11.47 3.68 -18.75
N ALA A 313 -11.30 2.71 -17.86
CA ALA A 313 -12.41 2.11 -17.13
C ALA A 313 -12.63 2.83 -15.78
N PRO A 314 -13.88 3.18 -15.43
CA PRO A 314 -14.24 3.64 -14.08
C PRO A 314 -13.98 2.58 -13.02
N ARG A 315 -13.57 3.02 -11.82
CA ARG A 315 -13.34 2.11 -10.66
C ARG A 315 -14.50 1.19 -10.34
N VAL A 316 -15.74 1.67 -10.51
CA VAL A 316 -16.96 0.88 -10.25
C VAL A 316 -17.10 -0.27 -11.23
N GLU A 317 -16.72 -0.06 -12.49
CA GLU A 317 -16.77 -1.08 -13.53
C GLU A 317 -15.69 -2.14 -13.32
N ILE A 318 -14.45 -1.70 -13.07
CA ILE A 318 -13.33 -2.59 -12.73
C ILE A 318 -13.66 -3.42 -11.48
N ALA A 319 -14.28 -2.78 -10.46
CA ALA A 319 -14.71 -3.45 -9.24
C ALA A 319 -15.72 -4.57 -9.50
N LYS A 320 -16.70 -4.32 -10.38
CA LYS A 320 -17.66 -5.35 -10.82
C LYS A 320 -16.96 -6.48 -11.58
N GLN A 321 -16.10 -6.13 -12.54
CA GLN A 321 -15.37 -7.11 -13.35
C GLN A 321 -14.46 -8.03 -12.51
N LEU A 322 -13.77 -7.46 -11.52
CA LEU A 322 -12.83 -8.20 -10.66
C LEU A 322 -13.49 -8.78 -9.39
N ASN A 323 -14.80 -8.58 -9.21
CA ASN A 323 -15.56 -8.93 -8.02
C ASN A 323 -14.88 -8.46 -6.72
N ILE A 324 -14.56 -7.16 -6.65
CA ILE A 324 -13.95 -6.49 -5.48
C ILE A 324 -14.67 -5.17 -5.17
N GLU A 325 -14.40 -4.57 -4.02
CA GLU A 325 -14.93 -3.24 -3.69
C GLU A 325 -14.21 -2.14 -4.48
N PRO A 326 -14.89 -1.04 -4.87
CA PRO A 326 -14.26 0.08 -5.61
C PRO A 326 -13.04 0.69 -4.93
N ARG A 327 -13.02 0.70 -3.59
CA ARG A 327 -11.87 1.18 -2.80
C ARG A 327 -10.66 0.25 -2.92
N ALA A 328 -10.88 -1.05 -3.11
CA ALA A 328 -9.82 -2.03 -3.30
C ALA A 328 -9.10 -1.82 -4.64
N VAL A 329 -9.86 -1.52 -5.72
CA VAL A 329 -9.28 -1.16 -7.03
C VAL A 329 -8.29 -0.01 -6.90
N GLU A 330 -8.67 1.05 -6.18
CA GLU A 330 -7.79 2.21 -5.97
C GLU A 330 -6.49 1.84 -5.24
N LEU A 331 -6.58 1.03 -4.18
CA LEU A 331 -5.40 0.61 -3.42
C LEU A 331 -4.46 -0.25 -4.28
N LEU A 332 -5.01 -1.21 -5.03
CA LEU A 332 -4.23 -2.08 -5.92
C LEU A 332 -3.59 -1.28 -7.05
N ALA A 333 -4.37 -0.45 -7.76
CA ALA A 333 -3.90 0.36 -8.86
C ALA A 333 -2.80 1.34 -8.43
N ARG A 334 -2.91 1.89 -7.21
CA ARG A 334 -1.87 2.76 -6.64
C ARG A 334 -0.58 2.01 -6.33
N GLU A 335 -0.68 0.78 -5.81
CA GLU A 335 0.49 -0.04 -5.47
C GLU A 335 1.30 -0.42 -6.71
N ILE A 336 0.62 -0.77 -7.81
CA ILE A 336 1.29 -1.13 -9.07
C ILE A 336 1.61 0.08 -9.96
N GLY A 337 1.31 1.30 -9.51
CA GLY A 337 1.64 2.55 -10.22
C GLY A 337 0.77 2.89 -11.43
N VAL A 338 -0.39 2.24 -11.62
CA VAL A 338 -1.27 2.47 -12.79
C VAL A 338 -2.43 3.43 -12.50
N LEU A 339 -2.57 3.91 -11.26
CA LEU A 339 -3.62 4.84 -10.87
C LEU A 339 -3.28 6.27 -11.27
N GLN A 340 -4.05 6.85 -12.20
CA GLN A 340 -3.92 8.26 -12.57
C GLN A 340 -4.75 9.14 -11.63
N LYS A 341 -4.07 9.92 -10.77
CA LYS A 341 -4.74 10.66 -9.68
C LYS A 341 -5.50 11.89 -10.18
N THR A 342 -5.06 12.45 -11.29
CA THR A 342 -5.52 13.76 -11.80
C THR A 342 -6.80 13.68 -12.62
N ARG A 343 -7.13 12.49 -13.16
CA ARG A 343 -8.36 12.29 -13.95
C ARG A 343 -9.61 12.37 -13.08
N GLU A 344 -10.67 12.92 -13.67
CA GLU A 344 -12.00 12.86 -13.10
C GLU A 344 -12.39 11.39 -12.89
N ARG A 345 -12.88 11.07 -11.68
CA ARG A 345 -13.26 9.72 -11.25
C ARG A 345 -12.10 8.73 -11.03
N ARG A 346 -10.82 9.15 -11.11
CA ARG A 346 -9.62 8.31 -10.89
C ARG A 346 -9.74 6.97 -11.63
N THR A 347 -9.82 7.05 -12.94
CA THR A 347 -9.92 5.90 -13.83
C THR A 347 -8.58 5.18 -13.94
N VAL A 348 -8.62 3.95 -14.47
CA VAL A 348 -7.43 3.17 -14.80
C VAL A 348 -7.49 2.83 -16.28
N ALA A 349 -6.35 2.81 -16.97
CA ALA A 349 -6.29 2.36 -18.36
C ALA A 349 -6.80 0.92 -18.46
N ALA A 350 -7.63 0.63 -19.47
CA ALA A 350 -8.27 -0.68 -19.62
C ALA A 350 -7.24 -1.83 -19.73
N GLU A 351 -6.11 -1.57 -20.40
CA GLU A 351 -4.97 -2.49 -20.51
C GLU A 351 -4.31 -2.86 -19.16
N ALA A 352 -4.50 -2.05 -18.12
CA ALA A 352 -3.93 -2.28 -16.80
C ALA A 352 -4.82 -3.18 -15.92
N ILE A 353 -6.05 -3.45 -16.33
CA ILE A 353 -7.00 -4.30 -15.56
C ILE A 353 -6.45 -5.72 -15.35
N PRO A 354 -5.89 -6.41 -16.36
CA PRO A 354 -5.25 -7.72 -16.17
C PRO A 354 -4.08 -7.67 -15.18
N ALA A 355 -3.30 -6.58 -15.17
CA ALA A 355 -2.21 -6.41 -14.21
C ALA A 355 -2.73 -6.27 -12.77
N ILE A 356 -3.84 -5.53 -12.56
CA ILE A 356 -4.52 -5.45 -11.26
C ILE A 356 -5.04 -6.83 -10.83
N ALA A 357 -5.65 -7.59 -11.75
CA ALA A 357 -6.15 -8.93 -11.48
C ALA A 357 -5.02 -9.88 -11.06
N LYS A 358 -3.93 -9.90 -11.83
CA LYS A 358 -2.73 -10.70 -11.51
C LYS A 358 -2.14 -10.29 -10.16
N PHE A 359 -2.01 -8.99 -9.89
CA PHE A 359 -1.49 -8.52 -8.61
C PHE A 359 -2.37 -8.94 -7.43
N LYS A 360 -3.71 -8.85 -7.55
CA LYS A 360 -4.67 -9.34 -6.56
C LYS A 360 -4.41 -10.80 -6.18
N GLU A 361 -4.13 -11.66 -7.15
CA GLU A 361 -3.88 -13.10 -6.94
C GLU A 361 -2.58 -13.37 -6.19
N THR A 362 -1.57 -12.50 -6.32
CA THR A 362 -0.30 -12.64 -5.58
C THR A 362 -0.40 -12.31 -4.09
N LEU A 363 -1.47 -11.62 -3.66
CA LEU A 363 -1.57 -11.13 -2.29
C LEU A 363 -1.75 -12.23 -1.26
N ILE A 364 -0.98 -12.16 -0.18
CA ILE A 364 -1.00 -13.14 0.90
C ILE A 364 -1.88 -12.70 2.07
N GLY A 365 -2.41 -13.67 2.83
CA GLY A 365 -3.20 -13.40 4.04
C GLY A 365 -2.35 -12.98 5.24
N VAL A 366 -3.00 -12.41 6.28
CA VAL A 366 -2.33 -11.98 7.52
C VAL A 366 -1.52 -13.09 8.20
N GLY A 367 -2.03 -14.33 8.21
CA GLY A 367 -1.34 -15.47 8.82
C GLY A 367 -0.03 -15.82 8.11
N GLU A 368 -0.04 -15.81 6.78
CA GLU A 368 1.15 -16.08 5.97
C GLU A 368 2.17 -14.94 6.09
N ALA A 369 1.72 -13.68 6.06
CA ALA A 369 2.60 -12.53 6.28
C ALA A 369 3.27 -12.58 7.68
N ALA A 370 2.49 -12.88 8.72
CA ALA A 370 3.00 -13.03 10.09
C ALA A 370 3.99 -14.19 10.24
N LYS A 371 3.71 -15.33 9.58
CA LYS A 371 4.60 -16.49 9.54
C LYS A 371 5.93 -16.17 8.89
N ARG A 372 5.93 -15.49 7.73
CA ARG A 372 7.15 -15.07 7.01
C ARG A 372 7.97 -14.06 7.83
N LEU A 373 7.31 -13.07 8.43
CA LEU A 373 7.96 -12.06 9.27
C LEU A 373 8.37 -12.58 10.65
N GLY A 374 7.94 -13.80 11.04
CA GLY A 374 8.28 -14.38 12.33
C GLY A 374 7.66 -13.65 13.52
N ILE A 375 6.50 -13.02 13.37
CA ILE A 375 5.79 -12.27 14.44
C ILE A 375 4.37 -12.79 14.66
N HIS A 376 3.72 -12.31 15.71
CA HIS A 376 2.30 -12.61 15.96
C HIS A 376 1.41 -11.88 14.94
N GLN A 377 0.24 -12.44 14.60
CA GLN A 377 -0.66 -11.83 13.61
C GLN A 377 -1.13 -10.42 14.01
N ASP A 378 -1.42 -10.20 15.29
CA ASP A 378 -1.81 -8.87 15.81
C ASP A 378 -0.70 -7.81 15.69
N ALA A 379 0.56 -8.25 15.59
CA ALA A 379 1.69 -7.34 15.43
C ALA A 379 1.74 -6.70 14.02
N ILE A 380 1.13 -7.34 13.01
CA ILE A 380 1.11 -6.84 11.62
C ILE A 380 0.47 -5.45 11.54
N ARG A 381 -0.55 -5.18 12.36
CA ARG A 381 -1.22 -3.86 12.40
C ARG A 381 -0.22 -2.74 12.71
N HIS A 382 0.75 -2.97 13.58
CA HIS A 382 1.73 -1.94 13.95
C HIS A 382 2.68 -1.63 12.79
N LEU A 383 3.06 -2.65 11.99
CA LEU A 383 3.85 -2.45 10.78
C LEU A 383 3.07 -1.67 9.71
N VAL A 384 1.76 -1.88 9.61
CA VAL A 384 0.90 -1.09 8.73
C VAL A 384 0.81 0.36 9.18
N HIS A 385 0.60 0.61 10.48
CA HIS A 385 0.55 1.97 11.03
C HIS A 385 1.88 2.71 10.89
N ALA A 386 3.00 1.99 10.98
CA ALA A 386 4.35 2.53 10.77
C ALA A 386 4.73 2.70 9.28
N GLY A 387 3.86 2.32 8.34
CA GLY A 387 4.09 2.50 6.90
C GLY A 387 4.98 1.46 6.23
N TYR A 388 5.39 0.40 6.93
CA TYR A 388 6.21 -0.67 6.36
C TYR A 388 5.41 -1.66 5.50
N LEU A 389 4.10 -1.77 5.74
CA LEU A 389 3.18 -2.64 5.00
C LEU A 389 1.91 -1.87 4.63
N SER A 390 1.32 -2.21 3.48
CA SER A 390 -0.02 -1.76 3.10
C SER A 390 -1.04 -2.89 3.27
N VAL A 391 -2.23 -2.54 3.76
CA VAL A 391 -3.34 -3.48 3.90
C VAL A 391 -4.35 -3.31 2.77
N PHE A 392 -4.59 -4.38 2.02
CA PHE A 392 -5.60 -4.44 0.97
C PHE A 392 -6.87 -5.09 1.54
N LYS A 393 -7.97 -4.32 1.57
CA LYS A 393 -9.29 -4.74 2.06
C LYS A 393 -10.31 -4.73 0.92
N GLY A 394 -11.46 -5.38 1.12
CA GLY A 394 -12.55 -5.37 0.14
C GLY A 394 -12.31 -6.25 -1.09
N LEU A 395 -11.41 -7.22 -1.00
CA LEU A 395 -11.04 -8.10 -2.13
C LEU A 395 -12.02 -9.25 -2.36
N ASN A 396 -12.95 -9.48 -1.43
CA ASN A 396 -14.03 -10.47 -1.53
C ASN A 396 -15.30 -9.85 -0.92
N PRO A 397 -16.15 -9.20 -1.73
CA PRO A 397 -17.39 -8.60 -1.26
C PRO A 397 -18.27 -9.63 -0.54
N GLY A 398 -18.87 -9.25 0.59
CA GLY A 398 -19.80 -10.12 1.34
C GLY A 398 -19.16 -11.16 2.28
N ARG A 399 -17.84 -11.33 2.26
CA ARG A 399 -17.12 -12.15 3.27
C ARG A 399 -16.32 -11.24 4.20
N ARG A 400 -16.22 -11.59 5.49
CA ARG A 400 -15.19 -11.04 6.40
C ARG A 400 -13.81 -11.58 6.00
N ALA A 401 -13.36 -11.26 4.80
CA ALA A 401 -12.00 -11.55 4.37
C ALA A 401 -11.06 -10.62 5.14
N GLY A 402 -10.15 -11.19 5.93
CA GLY A 402 -9.10 -10.43 6.59
C GLY A 402 -8.23 -9.67 5.59
N GLY A 403 -7.50 -8.66 6.08
CA GLY A 403 -6.60 -7.86 5.24
C GLY A 403 -5.57 -8.75 4.51
N ARG A 404 -5.29 -8.41 3.24
CA ARG A 404 -4.24 -9.01 2.43
C ARG A 404 -3.03 -8.08 2.33
N TYR A 405 -1.87 -8.63 2.04
CA TYR A 405 -0.58 -7.94 2.02
C TYR A 405 0.23 -8.32 0.78
N SER A 406 1.03 -7.38 0.27
CA SER A 406 1.94 -7.61 -0.85
C SER A 406 3.12 -8.49 -0.41
N PRO A 407 3.42 -9.60 -1.11
CA PRO A 407 4.63 -10.39 -0.86
C PRO A 407 5.93 -9.57 -0.98
N ASP A 408 5.97 -8.60 -1.90
CA ASP A 408 7.15 -7.77 -2.14
C ASP A 408 7.40 -6.82 -0.98
N GLN A 409 6.34 -6.24 -0.40
CA GLN A 409 6.46 -5.42 0.81
C GLN A 409 6.96 -6.26 1.99
N VAL A 410 6.47 -7.51 2.14
CA VAL A 410 6.97 -8.43 3.17
C VAL A 410 8.44 -8.78 2.94
N ALA A 411 8.85 -9.03 1.69
CA ALA A 411 10.24 -9.27 1.33
C ALA A 411 11.13 -8.06 1.61
N ASN A 412 10.64 -6.85 1.35
CA ASN A 412 11.35 -5.60 1.67
C ASN A 412 11.56 -5.46 3.19
N VAL A 413 10.56 -5.76 4.01
CA VAL A 413 10.73 -5.76 5.48
C VAL A 413 11.75 -6.82 5.92
N LEU A 414 11.76 -8.00 5.31
CA LEU A 414 12.78 -9.02 5.59
C LEU A 414 14.19 -8.55 5.21
N ARG A 415 14.34 -7.82 4.10
CA ARG A 415 15.61 -7.19 3.71
C ARG A 415 16.04 -6.14 4.75
N LEU A 416 15.12 -5.28 5.19
CA LEU A 416 15.42 -4.32 6.27
C LEU A 416 15.89 -5.03 7.55
N ILE A 417 15.28 -6.16 7.93
CA ILE A 417 15.73 -6.98 9.07
C ILE A 417 17.13 -7.55 8.84
N GLU A 418 17.45 -7.99 7.62
CA GLU A 418 18.79 -8.45 7.24
C GLU A 418 19.84 -7.33 7.31
N ASP A 419 19.45 -6.11 6.98
CA ASP A 419 20.34 -4.95 6.94
C ASP A 419 20.54 -4.28 8.32
N LEU A 420 19.75 -4.65 9.35
CA LEU A 420 19.92 -4.10 10.71
C LEU A 420 21.34 -4.33 11.25
N PRO A 421 22.04 -3.31 11.77
CA PRO A 421 23.40 -3.46 12.28
C PRO A 421 23.40 -4.29 13.58
N VAL A 422 24.40 -5.16 13.72
CA VAL A 422 24.63 -5.95 14.95
C VAL A 422 25.74 -5.28 15.74
N THR A 423 25.38 -4.51 16.76
CA THR A 423 26.31 -3.66 17.52
C THR A 423 26.41 -4.05 19.00
N GLY A 424 25.46 -4.85 19.52
CA GLY A 424 25.43 -5.24 20.91
C GLY A 424 26.31 -6.47 21.23
N PRO A 425 26.85 -6.59 22.45
CA PRO A 425 27.57 -7.78 22.87
C PRO A 425 26.65 -9.00 22.98
N VAL A 426 27.05 -10.14 22.39
CA VAL A 426 26.27 -11.41 22.36
C VAL A 426 25.87 -11.88 23.77
N ALA A 427 26.72 -11.63 24.77
CA ALA A 427 26.48 -12.00 26.16
C ALA A 427 25.27 -11.29 26.80
N TYR A 428 24.75 -10.23 26.19
CA TYR A 428 23.61 -9.44 26.65
C TYR A 428 22.39 -9.58 25.73
N GLY A 429 22.41 -10.50 24.77
CA GLY A 429 21.28 -10.73 23.86
C GLY A 429 20.18 -11.60 24.49
N LEU A 430 18.94 -11.12 24.45
CA LEU A 430 17.72 -11.90 24.67
C LEU A 430 16.98 -12.12 23.36
N THR A 431 16.29 -13.25 23.20
CA THR A 431 15.45 -13.44 22.00
C THR A 431 14.37 -12.36 21.93
N PHE A 432 13.97 -11.95 20.73
CA PHE A 432 12.89 -10.98 20.51
C PHE A 432 11.65 -11.24 21.39
N HIS A 433 11.23 -12.50 21.50
CA HIS A 433 10.09 -12.89 22.35
C HIS A 433 10.38 -12.70 23.85
N THR A 434 11.55 -13.13 24.33
CA THR A 434 11.92 -12.99 25.74
C THR A 434 12.06 -11.52 26.13
N TYR A 435 12.67 -10.71 25.26
CA TYR A 435 12.84 -9.28 25.48
C TYR A 435 11.48 -8.58 25.61
N ARG A 436 10.53 -8.84 24.70
CA ARG A 436 9.19 -8.23 24.80
C ARG A 436 8.45 -8.60 26.09
N VAL A 437 8.56 -9.86 26.53
CA VAL A 437 7.83 -10.36 27.71
C VAL A 437 8.41 -9.74 28.96
N ARG A 438 9.74 -9.64 29.04
CA ARG A 438 10.44 -9.05 30.19
C ARG A 438 10.15 -7.55 30.34
N ASN A 439 10.01 -6.84 29.22
CA ASN A 439 9.80 -5.39 29.22
C ASN A 439 8.32 -4.99 29.03
N ASN A 440 7.39 -5.96 28.99
CA ASN A 440 5.97 -5.73 28.75
C ASN A 440 5.65 -4.90 27.48
N ILE A 441 6.38 -5.16 26.38
CA ILE A 441 6.23 -4.43 25.11
C ILE A 441 5.36 -5.25 24.15
N LEU A 442 4.48 -4.61 23.39
CA LEU A 442 3.71 -5.30 22.36
C LEU A 442 4.65 -5.77 21.23
N PRO A 443 4.45 -6.99 20.68
CA PRO A 443 5.33 -7.52 19.65
C PRO A 443 5.43 -6.64 18.40
N GLY A 444 4.38 -5.88 18.06
CA GLY A 444 4.38 -4.96 16.93
C GLY A 444 5.20 -3.69 17.20
N GLU A 445 5.11 -3.14 18.41
CA GLU A 445 5.89 -1.97 18.82
C GLU A 445 7.39 -2.30 18.83
N LEU A 446 7.77 -3.44 19.40
CA LEU A 446 9.16 -3.88 19.39
C LEU A 446 9.68 -4.12 17.96
N ALA A 447 8.84 -4.65 17.06
CA ALA A 447 9.21 -4.85 15.66
C ALA A 447 9.51 -3.51 14.96
N VAL A 448 8.66 -2.50 15.18
CA VAL A 448 8.87 -1.14 14.66
C VAL A 448 10.12 -0.51 15.27
N ALA A 449 10.33 -0.63 16.57
CA ALA A 449 11.49 -0.09 17.26
C ALA A 449 12.81 -0.71 16.73
N CYS A 450 12.82 -2.03 16.46
CA CYS A 450 13.94 -2.68 15.80
C CYS A 450 14.20 -2.10 14.39
N LEU A 451 13.16 -1.95 13.56
CA LEU A 451 13.30 -1.43 12.19
C LEU A 451 13.74 0.04 12.14
N LYS A 452 13.43 0.83 13.17
CA LYS A 452 13.89 2.21 13.32
C LYS A 452 15.30 2.32 13.90
N GLY A 453 15.90 1.21 14.35
CA GLY A 453 17.19 1.21 15.03
C GLY A 453 17.14 1.78 16.47
N GLU A 454 15.95 1.89 17.06
CA GLU A 454 15.75 2.37 18.45
C GLU A 454 16.22 1.32 19.47
N VAL A 455 16.40 0.07 19.05
CA VAL A 455 16.83 -1.04 19.91
C VAL A 455 18.08 -1.69 19.36
N VAL A 456 19.07 -1.91 20.23
CA VAL A 456 20.34 -2.51 19.88
C VAL A 456 20.19 -4.01 19.64
N ILE A 457 20.67 -4.49 18.50
CA ILE A 457 20.69 -5.91 18.14
C ILE A 457 22.06 -6.50 18.48
N CYS A 458 22.07 -7.58 19.26
CA CYS A 458 23.28 -8.29 19.69
C CYS A 458 23.70 -9.43 18.76
N GLU A 459 22.73 -10.09 18.12
CA GLU A 459 22.97 -11.26 17.28
C GLU A 459 21.76 -11.50 16.36
N LYS A 460 22.00 -12.13 15.21
CA LYS A 460 20.96 -12.64 14.32
C LYS A 460 21.11 -14.15 14.17
N ARG A 461 20.12 -14.89 14.62
CA ARG A 461 20.11 -16.35 14.50
C ARG A 461 19.86 -16.78 13.05
N SER A 462 20.46 -17.90 12.64
CA SER A 462 20.28 -18.49 11.30
C SER A 462 19.15 -19.52 11.21
N ASP A 463 18.65 -20.02 12.34
CA ASP A 463 17.72 -21.15 12.39
C ASP A 463 16.22 -20.76 12.31
N VAL A 464 15.91 -19.47 12.37
CA VAL A 464 14.53 -18.94 12.38
C VAL A 464 14.41 -17.69 11.50
N PRO A 465 13.25 -17.47 10.84
CA PRO A 465 13.06 -16.32 9.94
C PRO A 465 12.58 -15.05 10.65
N GLY A 466 12.76 -13.90 9.98
CA GLY A 466 12.20 -12.61 10.35
C GLY A 466 12.58 -12.13 11.75
N PHE A 467 11.68 -11.44 12.45
CA PHE A 467 11.96 -10.85 13.77
C PHE A 467 12.31 -11.88 14.85
N LYS A 468 11.82 -13.13 14.73
CA LYS A 468 12.15 -14.24 15.67
C LYS A 468 13.65 -14.52 15.76
N ARG A 469 14.41 -14.14 14.74
CA ARG A 469 15.86 -14.34 14.67
C ARG A 469 16.66 -13.31 15.45
N LEU A 470 16.05 -12.17 15.76
CA LEU A 470 16.74 -11.06 16.40
C LEU A 470 16.97 -11.36 17.89
N MET A 471 18.20 -11.12 18.32
CA MET A 471 18.59 -11.08 19.73
C MET A 471 18.77 -9.63 20.12
N VAL A 472 17.94 -9.16 21.03
CA VAL A 472 17.84 -7.76 21.46
C VAL A 472 18.66 -7.57 22.73
N HIS A 473 19.45 -6.49 22.77
CA HIS A 473 20.28 -6.14 23.92
C HIS A 473 19.46 -5.87 25.18
N THR A 474 19.96 -6.28 26.34
CA THR A 474 19.40 -5.94 27.65
C THR A 474 20.53 -5.55 28.60
N ASP A 475 20.22 -4.80 29.66
CA ASP A 475 21.24 -4.31 30.62
C ASP A 475 21.81 -5.43 31.50
N ALA A 476 21.11 -6.56 31.62
CA ALA A 476 21.53 -7.68 32.45
C ALA A 476 22.24 -8.76 31.63
N LYS A 477 23.50 -9.07 31.99
CA LYS A 477 24.29 -10.16 31.39
C LYS A 477 23.51 -11.48 31.46
N ARG A 478 23.48 -12.22 30.35
CA ARG A 478 22.86 -13.54 30.24
C ARG A 478 23.60 -14.54 31.14
N LYS A 479 23.18 -14.67 32.41
CA LYS A 479 23.65 -15.74 33.30
C LYS A 479 23.08 -17.07 32.79
N ARG A 480 23.88 -17.86 32.06
CA ARG A 480 23.69 -19.31 32.05
C ARG A 480 24.06 -19.76 33.46
N GLN A 481 23.08 -20.00 34.32
CA GLN A 481 23.34 -20.58 35.64
C GLN A 481 24.00 -21.95 35.42
N SER A 482 25.31 -22.02 35.65
CA SER A 482 26.02 -23.27 35.84
C SER A 482 25.60 -23.85 37.18
N PHE A 483 25.13 -25.09 37.16
CA PHE A 483 24.75 -25.82 38.36
C PHE A 483 26.01 -26.25 39.11
N THR A 484 26.47 -25.43 40.06
CA THR A 484 27.39 -25.89 41.10
C THR A 484 26.54 -26.36 42.27
N ARG A 485 26.62 -27.65 42.60
CA ARG A 485 26.08 -28.18 43.86
C ARG A 485 26.70 -27.38 45.00
N SER A 486 25.86 -26.89 45.91
CA SER A 486 26.33 -26.34 47.18
C SER A 486 26.41 -27.48 48.19
N ASP A 487 27.39 -27.44 49.08
CA ASP A 487 27.44 -28.37 50.21
C ASP A 487 26.34 -28.04 51.23
N GLU A 488 25.88 -26.79 51.29
CA GLU A 488 24.90 -26.31 52.27
C GLU A 488 23.44 -26.54 51.87
N THR A 489 23.16 -26.65 50.56
CA THR A 489 21.78 -26.78 50.05
C THR A 489 21.63 -27.95 49.09
N MET A 490 20.45 -28.56 49.10
CA MET A 490 20.11 -29.69 48.25
C MET A 490 18.77 -29.51 47.54
N THR A 491 18.64 -30.16 46.40
CA THR A 491 17.39 -30.20 45.64
C THR A 491 16.37 -31.14 46.29
N MET A 492 15.09 -30.95 45.96
CA MET A 492 14.00 -31.87 46.36
C MET A 492 14.30 -33.35 46.02
N GLY A 493 15.01 -33.62 44.92
CA GLY A 493 15.39 -34.99 44.52
C GLY A 493 16.51 -35.56 45.39
N GLU A 494 17.44 -34.73 45.84
CA GLU A 494 18.48 -35.11 46.79
C GLU A 494 17.87 -35.42 48.17
N ALA A 495 16.95 -34.58 48.64
CA ALA A 495 16.22 -34.85 49.88
C ALA A 495 15.37 -36.13 49.79
N GLN A 496 14.75 -36.40 48.64
CA GLN A 496 14.00 -37.64 48.41
C GLN A 496 14.87 -38.90 48.57
N ALA A 497 16.07 -38.89 47.99
CA ALA A 497 17.00 -40.00 48.08
C ALA A 497 17.55 -40.17 49.51
N LEU A 498 17.88 -39.05 50.18
CA LEU A 498 18.40 -39.06 51.54
C LEU A 498 17.38 -39.58 52.56
N LEU A 499 16.12 -39.15 52.45
CA LEU A 499 15.05 -39.50 53.39
C LEU A 499 14.40 -40.86 53.12
N ASN A 500 14.73 -41.52 52.00
CA ASN A 500 14.03 -42.70 51.50
C ASN A 500 12.50 -42.52 51.38
N MET A 501 12.02 -41.34 50.98
CA MET A 501 10.58 -41.03 50.89
C MET A 501 10.15 -40.80 49.43
N THR A 502 8.85 -40.77 49.16
CA THR A 502 8.34 -40.27 47.86
C THR A 502 8.57 -38.77 47.76
N TYR A 503 8.71 -38.28 46.52
CA TYR A 503 8.88 -36.85 46.27
C TYR A 503 7.70 -36.02 46.81
N GLU A 504 6.49 -36.58 46.72
CA GLU A 504 5.28 -36.00 47.26
C GLU A 504 5.35 -35.85 48.78
N THR A 505 5.87 -36.85 49.51
CA THR A 505 6.12 -36.75 50.95
C THR A 505 7.09 -35.62 51.26
N VAL A 506 8.24 -35.56 50.56
CA VAL A 506 9.22 -34.48 50.75
C VAL A 506 8.61 -33.11 50.44
N PHE A 507 7.76 -33.00 49.42
CA PHE A 507 7.07 -31.76 49.09
C PHE A 507 6.12 -31.32 50.20
N VAL A 508 5.41 -32.26 50.83
CA VAL A 508 4.55 -31.98 51.99
C VAL A 508 5.40 -31.53 53.17
N LEU A 509 6.50 -32.22 53.48
CA LEU A 509 7.43 -31.85 54.55
C LEU A 509 8.00 -30.43 54.35
N VAL A 510 8.39 -30.07 53.13
CA VAL A 510 8.81 -28.70 52.77
C VAL A 510 7.67 -27.71 52.95
N LYS A 511 6.47 -28.04 52.47
CA LYS A 511 5.31 -27.15 52.54
C LYS A 511 4.87 -26.87 53.98
N GLU A 512 4.98 -27.86 54.85
CA GLU A 512 4.61 -27.80 56.26
C GLU A 512 5.75 -27.27 57.16
N GLY A 513 6.92 -26.96 56.56
CA GLY A 513 8.05 -26.34 57.26
C GLY A 513 8.93 -27.32 58.05
N HIS A 514 8.74 -28.63 57.88
CA HIS A 514 9.51 -29.66 58.58
C HIS A 514 10.97 -29.78 58.12
N LEU A 515 11.31 -29.23 56.94
CA LEU A 515 12.67 -29.26 56.37
C LEU A 515 13.33 -27.86 56.29
N GLY A 516 12.86 -26.90 57.10
CA GLY A 516 13.47 -25.59 57.24
C GLY A 516 13.20 -24.59 56.10
N GLU A 517 14.02 -23.54 56.02
CA GLU A 517 13.91 -22.48 55.03
C GLU A 517 14.28 -22.98 53.61
N VAL A 518 13.59 -22.41 52.63
CA VAL A 518 13.63 -22.88 51.25
C VAL A 518 13.87 -21.74 50.28
N GLU A 519 14.96 -21.83 49.51
CA GLU A 519 15.21 -20.92 48.41
C GLU A 519 14.39 -21.36 47.18
N ARG A 520 13.33 -20.61 46.88
CA ARG A 520 12.44 -20.90 45.75
C ARG A 520 12.82 -20.06 44.54
N SER A 521 13.12 -20.73 43.45
CA SER A 521 13.21 -20.13 42.12
C SER A 521 12.11 -20.69 41.20
N PRO A 522 11.79 -20.04 40.07
CA PRO A 522 10.81 -20.55 39.12
C PRO A 522 11.12 -21.93 38.55
N ARG A 523 12.34 -22.45 38.73
CA ARG A 523 12.81 -23.71 38.16
C ARG A 523 13.19 -24.78 39.19
N GLN A 524 13.43 -24.40 40.43
CA GLN A 524 13.90 -25.31 41.47
C GLN A 524 13.59 -24.81 42.88
N VAL A 525 13.52 -25.77 43.80
CA VAL A 525 13.32 -25.60 45.23
C VAL A 525 14.57 -26.18 45.90
N LEU A 526 15.35 -25.33 46.57
CA LEU A 526 16.54 -25.72 47.32
C LEU A 526 16.22 -25.71 48.82
N ILE A 527 16.68 -26.75 49.52
CA ILE A 527 16.41 -27.02 50.94
C ILE A 527 17.75 -27.07 51.67
N SER A 528 17.82 -26.61 52.92
CA SER A 528 19.02 -26.79 53.76
C SER A 528 19.38 -28.27 53.91
N ARG A 529 20.65 -28.62 53.64
CA ARG A 529 21.14 -29.99 53.82
C ARG A 529 21.04 -30.43 55.28
N GLU A 530 21.51 -29.58 56.19
CA GLU A 530 21.50 -29.82 57.63
C GLU A 530 20.10 -30.14 58.14
N ALA A 531 19.09 -29.40 57.67
CA ALA A 531 17.69 -29.64 58.06
C ALA A 531 17.17 -31.01 57.59
N VAL A 532 17.55 -31.44 56.38
CA VAL A 532 17.16 -32.75 55.85
C VAL A 532 17.88 -33.88 56.59
N GLU A 533 19.17 -33.73 56.89
CA GLU A 533 19.96 -34.71 57.65
C GLU A 533 19.45 -34.84 59.09
N ALA A 534 19.16 -33.73 59.77
CA ALA A 534 18.55 -33.72 61.09
C ALA A 534 17.17 -34.40 61.09
N PHE A 535 16.36 -34.16 60.05
CA PHE A 535 15.07 -34.83 59.90
C PHE A 535 15.24 -36.34 59.70
N ALA A 536 16.19 -36.76 58.86
CA ALA A 536 16.50 -38.17 58.59
C ALA A 536 16.94 -38.92 59.86
N ALA A 537 17.71 -38.25 60.72
CA ALA A 537 18.19 -38.82 61.98
C ALA A 537 17.07 -39.06 62.99
N GLY A 538 16.04 -38.20 63.03
CA GLY A 538 14.94 -38.31 63.99
C GLY A 538 13.68 -39.02 63.49
N HIS A 539 13.54 -39.25 62.18
CA HIS A 539 12.29 -39.70 61.58
C HIS A 539 12.52 -40.78 60.52
N ALA A 540 11.52 -41.66 60.35
CA ALA A 540 11.47 -42.60 59.25
C ALA A 540 10.02 -42.92 58.87
N LYS A 541 9.80 -43.51 57.69
CA LYS A 541 8.46 -43.91 57.26
C LYS A 541 8.04 -45.22 57.92
N ALA A 542 6.74 -45.37 58.15
CA ALA A 542 6.16 -46.54 58.82
C ALA A 542 6.50 -47.87 58.15
N SER A 543 6.71 -47.89 56.83
CA SER A 543 7.10 -49.10 56.10
C SER A 543 8.54 -49.55 56.37
N ASP A 544 9.43 -48.65 56.77
CA ASP A 544 10.83 -48.98 57.10
C ASP A 544 10.87 -49.71 58.45
N PHE A 545 10.19 -49.14 59.46
CA PHE A 545 9.98 -49.80 60.74
C PHE A 545 9.31 -51.17 60.58
N GLY A 546 8.29 -51.24 59.71
CA GLY A 546 7.60 -52.48 59.41
C GLY A 546 8.53 -53.58 58.89
N HIS A 547 9.35 -53.27 57.88
CA HIS A 547 10.31 -54.23 57.33
C HIS A 547 11.30 -54.72 58.40
N GLY A 548 11.88 -53.81 59.19
CA GLY A 548 12.82 -54.17 60.24
C GLY A 548 12.21 -55.07 61.33
N MET A 549 10.93 -54.88 61.65
CA MET A 549 10.20 -55.70 62.62
C MET A 549 9.53 -56.95 62.02
N GLY A 550 9.61 -57.16 60.70
CA GLY A 550 8.89 -58.24 60.02
C GLY A 550 7.37 -58.08 59.99
N ILE A 551 6.84 -56.86 60.10
CA ILE A 551 5.40 -56.55 60.06
C ILE A 551 5.05 -55.53 58.96
N SER A 552 3.79 -55.44 58.57
CA SER A 552 3.41 -54.42 57.56
C SER A 552 3.51 -53.00 58.13
N GLY A 553 3.90 -52.02 57.31
CA GLY A 553 3.88 -50.60 57.72
C GLY A 553 2.48 -50.07 58.07
N HIS A 554 1.42 -50.74 57.59
CA HIS A 554 0.05 -50.47 58.02
C HIS A 554 -0.19 -50.91 59.47
N ALA A 555 0.37 -52.05 59.89
CA ALA A 555 0.32 -52.50 61.28
C ALA A 555 1.04 -51.51 62.21
N VAL A 556 2.20 -50.98 61.77
CA VAL A 556 2.90 -49.89 62.46
C VAL A 556 1.99 -48.68 62.63
N THR A 557 1.43 -48.19 61.53
CA THR A 557 0.54 -47.02 61.54
C THR A 557 -0.67 -47.22 62.46
N TRP A 558 -1.27 -48.42 62.45
CA TRP A 558 -2.45 -48.74 63.26
C TRP A 558 -2.13 -48.81 64.76
N ARG A 559 -1.03 -49.47 65.14
CA ARG A 559 -0.59 -49.54 66.55
C ARG A 559 -0.21 -48.16 67.08
N MET A 560 0.55 -47.37 66.30
CA MET A 560 0.90 -45.99 66.68
C MET A 560 -0.34 -45.12 66.92
N GLN A 561 -1.37 -45.25 66.07
CA GLN A 561 -2.64 -44.53 66.26
C GLN A 561 -3.41 -45.00 67.50
N ARG A 562 -3.42 -46.30 67.78
CA ARG A 562 -4.06 -46.86 68.97
C ARG A 562 -3.41 -46.36 70.26
N GLU A 563 -2.10 -46.19 70.27
CA GLU A 563 -1.33 -45.59 71.38
C GLU A 563 -1.33 -44.04 71.35
N GLY A 564 -2.15 -43.42 70.52
CA GLY A 564 -2.33 -41.96 70.50
C GLY A 564 -1.21 -41.16 69.82
N VAL A 565 -0.22 -41.81 69.20
CA VAL A 565 0.87 -41.12 68.50
C VAL A 565 0.42 -40.66 67.12
N ARG A 566 0.57 -39.36 66.84
CA ARG A 566 0.25 -38.77 65.54
C ARG A 566 1.46 -38.81 64.61
N PRO A 567 1.31 -39.23 63.34
CA PRO A 567 2.40 -39.14 62.37
C PRO A 567 2.69 -37.68 62.01
N ILE A 568 3.93 -37.39 61.62
CA ILE A 568 4.35 -36.08 61.10
C ILE A 568 3.68 -35.81 59.75
N VAL A 569 3.66 -36.82 58.87
CA VAL A 569 2.93 -36.80 57.61
C VAL A 569 2.02 -38.02 57.56
N LYS A 570 0.74 -37.82 57.25
CA LYS A 570 -0.25 -38.90 57.17
C LYS A 570 -0.67 -39.15 55.71
N PHE A 571 -0.70 -40.41 55.31
CA PHE A 571 -1.33 -40.81 54.06
C PHE A 571 -2.82 -40.39 54.03
N VAL A 572 -3.23 -39.68 52.98
CA VAL A 572 -4.63 -39.31 52.74
C VAL A 572 -5.20 -40.20 51.64
N LYS A 573 -6.25 -40.97 51.96
CA LYS A 573 -6.94 -41.86 51.02
C LYS A 573 -7.49 -41.06 49.83
N GLY A 574 -7.12 -41.44 48.60
CA GLY A 574 -7.54 -40.78 47.36
C GLY A 574 -6.60 -39.67 46.85
N GLY A 575 -5.53 -39.36 47.58
CA GLY A 575 -4.47 -38.45 47.14
C GLY A 575 -3.34 -39.15 46.39
N LYS A 576 -2.31 -38.38 45.99
CA LYS A 576 -1.04 -38.96 45.53
C LYS A 576 -0.42 -39.81 46.66
N GLN A 577 0.36 -40.83 46.30
CA GLN A 577 1.00 -41.73 47.25
C GLN A 577 2.01 -40.97 48.14
N ILE A 578 1.63 -40.72 49.39
CA ILE A 578 2.43 -40.06 50.43
C ILE A 578 2.75 -41.13 51.50
N ASP A 579 3.98 -41.14 51.98
CA ASP A 579 4.41 -42.06 53.04
C ASP A 579 3.92 -41.55 54.41
N THR A 580 3.55 -42.46 55.30
CA THR A 580 3.28 -42.11 56.69
C THR A 580 4.61 -42.05 57.46
N VAL A 581 4.94 -40.90 58.04
CA VAL A 581 6.24 -40.65 58.71
C VAL A 581 6.04 -40.48 60.22
N PHE A 582 6.88 -41.16 61.01
CA PHE A 582 6.88 -41.07 62.48
C PHE A 582 8.27 -40.68 63.00
N ARG A 583 8.32 -40.16 64.23
CA ARG A 583 9.56 -40.03 64.99
C ARG A 583 10.05 -41.41 65.40
N ARG A 584 11.36 -41.64 65.29
CA ARG A 584 12.01 -42.90 65.71
C ARG A 584 11.72 -43.18 67.18
N ASP A 585 11.96 -42.22 68.07
CA ASP A 585 11.74 -42.34 69.52
C ASP A 585 10.32 -42.79 69.89
N ASP A 586 9.30 -42.29 69.19
CA ASP A 586 7.92 -42.67 69.46
C ASP A 586 7.65 -44.12 69.07
N VAL A 587 8.19 -44.59 67.94
CA VAL A 587 8.04 -45.99 67.50
C VAL A 587 8.80 -46.91 68.45
N MET A 588 10.03 -46.56 68.80
CA MET A 588 10.87 -47.30 69.75
C MET A 588 10.14 -47.50 71.09
N ARG A 589 9.55 -46.44 71.63
CA ARG A 589 8.77 -46.48 72.87
C ARG A 589 7.53 -47.35 72.75
N VAL A 590 6.73 -47.19 71.70
CA VAL A 590 5.44 -47.92 71.53
C VAL A 590 5.63 -49.42 71.31
N TYR A 591 6.75 -49.80 70.70
CA TYR A 591 7.10 -51.19 70.41
C TYR A 591 8.09 -51.79 71.41
N GLU A 592 8.54 -51.03 72.41
CA GLU A 592 9.53 -51.45 73.42
C GLU A 592 10.80 -52.03 72.78
N LEU A 593 11.28 -51.38 71.73
CA LEU A 593 12.46 -51.82 70.99
C LEU A 593 13.72 -51.26 71.64
N GLU A 594 14.74 -52.11 71.80
CA GLU A 594 16.05 -51.69 72.29
C GLU A 594 16.91 -51.05 71.19
N ASN A 595 16.76 -51.52 69.95
CA ASN A 595 17.54 -51.08 68.78
C ASN A 595 16.62 -50.60 67.66
N ASP A 596 17.05 -49.57 66.92
CA ASP A 596 16.25 -49.00 65.83
C ASP A 596 16.17 -49.98 64.65
N PRO A 597 14.99 -50.54 64.35
CA PRO A 597 14.84 -51.58 63.33
C PRO A 597 15.01 -51.03 61.90
N THR A 598 15.12 -49.72 61.72
CA THR A 598 15.39 -49.10 60.41
C THR A 598 16.87 -49.03 60.07
N VAL A 599 17.75 -49.19 61.07
CA VAL A 599 19.20 -49.18 60.90
C VAL A 599 19.67 -50.60 60.65
N LEU A 600 20.42 -50.78 59.57
CA LEU A 600 21.07 -52.04 59.25
C LEU A 600 22.50 -52.01 59.80
N GLU A 601 22.76 -52.78 60.86
CA GLU A 601 24.10 -52.92 61.44
C GLU A 601 24.77 -54.19 60.90
N ASP A 602 25.47 -54.06 59.78
CA ASP A 602 26.28 -55.14 59.21
C ASP A 602 27.56 -54.56 58.60
N ALA A 603 28.71 -54.88 59.22
CA ALA A 603 30.01 -54.33 58.82
C ALA A 603 30.37 -54.63 57.35
N ARG A 604 29.83 -55.71 56.77
CA ARG A 604 30.04 -56.04 55.36
C ARG A 604 29.30 -55.06 54.44
N VAL A 605 28.08 -54.66 54.84
CA VAL A 605 27.26 -53.69 54.10
C VAL A 605 27.86 -52.30 54.21
N ASP A 606 28.31 -51.89 55.41
CA ASP A 606 28.99 -50.61 55.62
C ASP A 606 30.23 -50.49 54.72
N ARG A 607 31.08 -51.53 54.70
CA ARG A 607 32.26 -51.57 53.82
C ARG A 607 31.89 -51.51 52.33
N PHE A 608 30.88 -52.26 51.90
CA PHE A 608 30.39 -52.18 50.52
C PHE A 608 29.93 -50.76 50.18
N TRP A 609 29.23 -50.11 51.11
CA TRP A 609 28.71 -48.74 50.95
C TRP A 609 29.83 -47.69 50.88
N GLU A 610 30.85 -47.81 51.74
CA GLU A 610 32.05 -46.97 51.76
C GLU A 610 32.83 -47.04 50.44
N ILE A 611 32.74 -48.15 49.70
CA ILE A 611 33.39 -48.33 48.40
C ILE A 611 32.53 -47.79 47.26
N ILE A 612 31.25 -48.19 47.21
CA ILE A 612 30.39 -47.86 46.06
C ILE A 612 30.05 -46.37 45.98
N VAL A 613 29.83 -45.70 47.12
CA VAL A 613 29.38 -44.29 47.12
C VAL A 613 30.44 -43.35 46.52
N PRO A 614 31.72 -43.39 46.93
CA PRO A 614 32.76 -42.56 46.32
C PRO A 614 33.01 -42.90 44.84
N GLU A 615 32.98 -44.18 44.47
CA GLU A 615 33.15 -44.59 43.06
C GLU A 615 31.97 -44.13 42.19
N ALA A 616 30.73 -44.23 42.71
CA ALA A 616 29.55 -43.75 42.02
C ALA A 616 29.55 -42.23 41.87
N ALA A 617 30.09 -41.49 42.84
CA ALA A 617 30.26 -40.04 42.72
C ALA A 617 31.22 -39.65 41.58
N LYS A 618 32.22 -40.48 41.28
CA LYS A 618 33.15 -40.28 40.14
C LYS A 618 32.51 -40.61 38.80
N VAL A 619 31.82 -41.76 38.70
CA VAL A 619 31.32 -42.30 37.43
C VAL A 619 29.92 -41.77 37.08
N CYS A 620 29.03 -41.70 38.07
CA CYS A 620 27.62 -41.34 37.94
C CYS A 620 27.25 -40.22 38.91
N PRO A 621 27.84 -39.02 38.82
CA PRO A 621 27.65 -37.96 39.82
C PRO A 621 26.19 -37.53 40.00
N TYR A 622 25.32 -37.76 39.03
CA TYR A 622 23.89 -37.45 39.09
C TYR A 622 23.05 -38.45 39.91
N LEU A 623 23.62 -39.59 40.34
CA LEU A 623 22.98 -40.52 41.26
C LEU A 623 23.19 -40.05 42.69
N ILE A 624 22.13 -40.13 43.48
CA ILE A 624 22.14 -39.63 44.85
C ILE A 624 22.02 -40.82 45.79
N PHE A 625 23.13 -41.12 46.47
CA PHE A 625 23.20 -42.19 47.46
C PHE A 625 22.94 -41.62 48.85
N PRO A 626 22.16 -42.32 49.71
CA PRO A 626 22.13 -42.00 51.13
C PRO A 626 23.49 -42.33 51.79
N PRO A 627 23.77 -41.79 52.98
CA PRO A 627 24.98 -42.08 53.73
C PRO A 627 25.10 -43.54 54.16
N ARG A 628 23.97 -44.24 54.34
CA ARG A 628 23.91 -45.68 54.67
C ARG A 628 22.74 -46.35 53.96
N LEU A 629 22.83 -47.66 53.74
CA LEU A 629 21.74 -48.47 53.17
C LEU A 629 20.73 -48.84 54.28
N PRO A 630 19.45 -48.43 54.20
CA PRO A 630 18.44 -48.83 55.17
C PRO A 630 18.07 -50.32 55.01
N MET A 631 17.54 -50.92 56.07
CA MET A 631 17.20 -52.36 56.10
C MET A 631 16.23 -52.76 54.97
N CYS A 632 15.24 -51.91 54.66
CA CYS A 632 14.27 -52.16 53.58
C CYS A 632 14.84 -52.02 52.16
N GLY A 633 16.11 -51.64 52.03
CA GLY A 633 16.73 -51.24 50.77
C GLY A 633 16.43 -49.79 50.37
N GLN A 634 17.23 -49.28 49.45
CA GLN A 634 17.10 -47.92 48.94
C GLN A 634 16.98 -47.90 47.43
N ARG A 635 16.07 -47.06 46.94
CA ARG A 635 16.07 -46.68 45.53
C ARG A 635 16.89 -45.40 45.31
N VAL A 636 17.94 -45.52 44.50
CA VAL A 636 18.79 -44.42 44.04
C VAL A 636 18.24 -43.93 42.70
N TRP A 637 18.08 -42.62 42.55
CA TRP A 637 17.51 -41.99 41.36
C TRP A 637 18.47 -40.97 40.75
N ASN A 638 18.24 -40.66 39.47
CA ASN A 638 18.73 -39.43 38.87
C ASN A 638 17.67 -38.31 39.00
N SER A 639 18.09 -37.05 38.91
CA SER A 639 17.17 -35.89 38.99
C SER A 639 16.11 -35.87 37.88
N SER A 640 16.35 -36.51 36.74
CA SER A 640 15.39 -36.60 35.62
C SER A 640 14.42 -37.78 35.71
N ARG A 641 14.52 -38.63 36.75
CA ARG A 641 13.76 -39.88 36.95
C ARG A 641 13.78 -40.86 35.76
N GLY A 642 14.79 -40.77 34.90
CA GLY A 642 14.95 -41.62 33.72
C GLY A 642 15.46 -43.02 34.04
N MET A 643 16.04 -43.21 35.23
CA MET A 643 16.63 -44.46 35.72
C MET A 643 16.45 -44.54 37.24
N SER A 644 16.28 -45.75 37.75
CA SER A 644 16.31 -46.03 39.19
C SER A 644 17.01 -47.35 39.47
N ALA A 645 17.88 -47.41 40.47
CA ALA A 645 18.49 -48.64 40.95
C ALA A 645 18.02 -48.91 42.38
N HIS A 646 17.45 -50.08 42.64
CA HIS A 646 17.01 -50.48 43.98
C HIS A 646 18.03 -51.44 44.60
N PHE A 647 18.70 -50.99 45.65
CA PHE A 647 19.67 -51.74 46.42
C PHE A 647 18.95 -52.42 47.58
N GLN A 648 19.07 -53.72 47.72
CA GLN A 648 18.46 -54.49 48.79
C GLN A 648 19.46 -55.50 49.34
N TYR A 649 19.66 -55.48 50.66
CA TYR A 649 20.50 -56.45 51.35
C TYR A 649 19.67 -57.67 51.74
N ASP A 650 20.21 -58.87 51.51
CA ASP A 650 19.66 -60.13 52.00
C ASP A 650 20.60 -60.67 53.10
N PRO A 651 20.20 -60.58 54.38
CA PRO A 651 21.02 -61.07 55.49
C PRO A 651 21.25 -62.59 55.44
N GLY A 652 20.31 -63.36 54.89
CA GLY A 652 20.39 -64.82 54.83
C GLY A 652 21.40 -65.31 53.80
N LEU A 653 21.55 -64.57 52.70
CA LEU A 653 22.54 -64.84 51.66
C LEU A 653 23.85 -64.06 51.86
N GLY A 654 23.88 -63.08 52.76
CA GLY A 654 25.03 -62.18 52.95
C GLY A 654 25.37 -61.37 51.70
N GLY A 655 24.36 -61.03 50.88
CA GLY A 655 24.57 -60.41 49.57
C GLY A 655 23.68 -59.20 49.32
N ILE A 656 24.11 -58.32 48.41
CA ILE A 656 23.32 -57.17 47.94
C ILE A 656 22.78 -57.46 46.54
N HIS A 657 21.46 -57.32 46.41
CA HIS A 657 20.74 -57.37 45.14
C HIS A 657 20.44 -55.95 44.67
N ILE A 658 20.83 -55.65 43.43
CA ILE A 658 20.61 -54.34 42.81
C ILE A 658 19.74 -54.51 41.58
N ASN A 659 18.51 -54.01 41.66
CA ASN A 659 17.57 -54.03 40.56
C ASN A 659 17.60 -52.67 39.84
N LEU A 660 18.34 -52.59 38.74
CA LEU A 660 18.36 -51.45 37.85
C LEU A 660 17.12 -51.47 36.96
N SER A 661 16.32 -50.42 37.03
CA SER A 661 15.20 -50.20 36.13
C SER A 661 15.42 -48.92 35.33
N ALA A 662 15.55 -49.08 34.03
CA ALA A 662 15.59 -48.00 33.06
C ALA A 662 14.69 -48.37 31.88
N ARG A 663 13.74 -47.51 31.52
CA ARG A 663 12.87 -47.69 30.34
C ARG A 663 12.05 -49.01 30.32
N GLY A 664 11.80 -49.63 31.46
CA GLY A 664 11.09 -50.91 31.55
C GLY A 664 11.98 -52.14 31.37
N GLU A 665 13.24 -51.95 30.93
CA GLU A 665 14.28 -52.97 31.04
C GLU A 665 14.72 -53.06 32.50
N ARG A 666 14.91 -54.30 32.95
CA ARG A 666 15.39 -54.62 34.30
C ARG A 666 16.70 -55.37 34.16
N GLN A 667 17.73 -54.86 34.80
CA GLN A 667 19.00 -55.55 34.95
C GLN A 667 19.24 -55.75 36.44
N ASN A 668 19.64 -56.97 36.79
CA ASN A 668 19.87 -57.35 38.18
C ASN A 668 21.35 -57.60 38.36
N PHE A 669 21.92 -57.00 39.39
CA PHE A 669 23.28 -57.27 39.85
C PHE A 669 23.20 -57.91 41.22
N TRP A 670 24.12 -58.82 41.48
CA TRP A 670 24.21 -59.53 42.76
C TRP A 670 25.66 -59.52 43.23
N PHE A 671 25.85 -59.16 44.48
CA PHE A 671 27.16 -59.05 45.11
C PHE A 671 27.17 -59.87 46.38
N ASP A 672 27.99 -60.93 46.42
CA ASP A 672 28.24 -61.70 47.64
C ASP A 672 29.24 -60.95 48.51
N LEU A 673 28.80 -60.45 49.66
CA LEU A 673 29.65 -59.64 50.53
C LEU A 673 30.65 -60.48 51.35
N ASN A 674 30.62 -61.80 51.27
CA ASN A 674 31.54 -62.68 51.97
C ASN A 674 32.88 -62.88 51.24
N THR A 675 32.95 -62.53 49.96
CA THR A 675 34.11 -62.86 49.09
C THR A 675 35.08 -61.71 48.86
N GLU A 676 34.79 -60.50 49.36
CA GLU A 676 35.53 -59.22 49.20
C GLU A 676 35.88 -58.79 47.75
N ASP A 677 35.72 -59.65 46.74
CA ASP A 677 36.05 -59.43 45.33
C ASP A 677 34.91 -58.77 44.54
N TYR A 678 34.34 -57.68 45.08
CA TYR A 678 33.23 -56.95 44.44
C TYR A 678 33.63 -55.59 43.87
N VAL A 679 34.86 -55.10 44.12
CA VAL A 679 35.30 -53.75 43.69
C VAL A 679 35.32 -53.59 42.17
N VAL A 680 35.82 -54.60 41.44
CA VAL A 680 35.85 -54.60 39.97
C VAL A 680 34.43 -54.62 39.41
N SER A 681 33.61 -55.53 39.92
CA SER A 681 32.19 -55.69 39.55
C SER A 681 31.35 -54.43 39.83
N ILE A 682 31.67 -53.66 40.90
CA ILE A 682 31.03 -52.36 41.17
C ILE A 682 31.33 -51.37 40.05
N LYS A 683 32.59 -51.27 39.60
CA LYS A 683 32.98 -50.33 38.53
C LYS A 683 32.31 -50.69 37.20
N GLU A 684 32.23 -51.97 36.88
CA GLU A 684 31.53 -52.44 35.69
C GLU A 684 30.04 -52.08 35.74
N MET A 685 29.37 -52.36 36.87
CA MET A 685 27.97 -51.97 37.08
C MET A 685 27.77 -50.45 36.95
N LEU A 686 28.63 -49.64 37.56
CA LEU A 686 28.55 -48.17 37.46
C LEU A 686 28.78 -47.68 36.02
N GLY A 687 29.64 -48.36 35.25
CA GLY A 687 29.81 -48.11 33.80
C GLY A 687 28.52 -48.38 33.02
N VAL A 688 27.79 -49.45 33.37
CA VAL A 688 26.46 -49.73 32.81
C VAL A 688 25.47 -48.63 33.18
N PHE A 689 25.49 -48.16 34.44
CA PHE A 689 24.62 -47.05 34.88
C PHE A 689 24.88 -45.78 34.07
N ASP A 690 26.15 -45.44 33.82
CA ASP A 690 26.53 -44.26 33.01
C ASP A 690 26.12 -44.38 31.54
N ALA A 691 26.31 -45.55 30.94
CA ALA A 691 25.89 -45.80 29.56
C ALA A 691 24.36 -45.63 29.40
N VAL A 692 23.58 -46.27 30.27
CA VAL A 692 22.11 -46.19 30.29
C VAL A 692 21.64 -44.73 30.45
N MET A 693 22.34 -43.98 31.28
CA MET A 693 22.04 -42.57 31.55
C MET A 693 22.33 -41.64 30.38
N LYS A 694 23.51 -41.77 29.76
CA LYS A 694 23.87 -41.01 28.55
C LYS A 694 22.84 -41.25 27.45
N GLU A 695 22.43 -42.50 27.28
CA GLU A 695 21.42 -42.87 26.29
C GLU A 695 20.03 -42.31 26.65
N ALA A 696 19.60 -42.38 27.90
CA ALA A 696 18.36 -41.78 28.39
C ALA A 696 18.31 -40.27 28.14
N THR A 697 19.39 -39.55 28.45
CA THR A 697 19.51 -38.11 28.20
C THR A 697 19.49 -37.80 26.69
N ALA A 698 20.21 -38.55 25.86
CA ALA A 698 20.17 -38.40 24.40
C ALA A 698 18.75 -38.58 23.85
N ARG A 699 18.01 -39.58 24.34
CA ARG A 699 16.63 -39.84 23.93
C ARG A 699 15.64 -38.81 24.44
N GLN A 700 15.78 -38.33 25.68
CA GLN A 700 14.94 -37.24 26.19
C GLN A 700 15.14 -35.97 25.36
N ASN A 701 16.37 -35.67 24.97
CA ASN A 701 16.69 -34.58 24.04
C ASN A 701 16.07 -34.82 22.66
N ALA A 702 16.10 -36.04 22.13
CA ALA A 702 15.44 -36.41 20.88
C ALA A 702 13.91 -36.28 20.95
N LYS A 703 13.25 -36.81 21.99
CA LYS A 703 11.80 -36.65 22.22
C LYS A 703 11.41 -35.19 22.38
N THR A 704 12.23 -34.40 23.06
CA THR A 704 12.02 -32.95 23.19
C THR A 704 12.06 -32.32 21.80
N ARG A 705 13.11 -32.60 20.99
CA ARG A 705 13.20 -32.13 19.60
C ARG A 705 12.01 -32.58 18.75
N GLU A 706 11.54 -33.82 18.89
CA GLU A 706 10.40 -34.37 18.17
C GLU A 706 9.08 -33.71 18.60
N ARG A 707 8.83 -33.51 19.89
CA ARG A 707 7.66 -32.76 20.40
C ARG A 707 7.66 -31.33 19.88
N TRP A 708 8.83 -30.69 19.85
CA TRP A 708 9.00 -29.36 19.26
C TRP A 708 8.71 -29.39 17.74
N ARG A 709 9.15 -30.41 17.00
CA ARG A 709 8.80 -30.61 15.59
C ARG A 709 7.30 -30.82 15.39
N LYS A 710 6.67 -31.71 16.17
CA LYS A 710 5.23 -32.02 16.11
C LYS A 710 4.34 -30.82 16.44
N ARG A 711 4.70 -30.01 17.44
CA ARG A 711 4.03 -28.73 17.69
C ARG A 711 4.16 -27.77 16.51
N LYS A 712 5.35 -27.71 15.90
CA LYS A 712 5.60 -26.87 14.72
C LYS A 712 4.84 -27.35 13.48
N THR A 713 4.57 -28.65 13.31
CA THR A 713 3.71 -29.16 12.23
C THR A 713 2.22 -29.01 12.52
N ALA A 714 1.77 -29.23 13.76
CA ALA A 714 0.37 -29.03 14.16
C ALA A 714 -0.08 -27.56 14.05
N ASP A 715 0.79 -26.60 14.39
CA ASP A 715 0.54 -25.17 14.15
C ASP A 715 0.53 -24.78 12.66
N ASN A 716 1.04 -25.65 11.77
CA ASN A 716 1.07 -25.43 10.31
C ASN A 716 -0.05 -26.16 9.56
N SER A 717 -0.66 -27.19 10.14
CA SER A 717 -1.92 -27.75 9.65
C SER A 717 -3.08 -26.92 10.23
N GLY A 718 -3.46 -25.86 9.52
CA GLY A 718 -4.74 -25.19 9.78
C GLY A 718 -5.89 -26.20 9.70
N PRO A 719 -7.07 -25.87 10.28
CA PRO A 719 -8.21 -26.78 10.26
C PRO A 719 -8.51 -27.22 8.80
N PRO A 720 -8.80 -28.50 8.57
CA PRO A 720 -9.19 -28.97 7.24
C PRO A 720 -10.41 -28.18 6.77
N ALA A 721 -10.40 -27.84 5.48
CA ALA A 721 -11.42 -27.02 4.82
C ALA A 721 -12.81 -27.66 4.86
#